data_AF-A0A0U5HZF7-F1
#
_entry.id   AF-A0A0U5HZF7-F1
#
_cell.length_a   1.000
_cell.length_b   1.000
_cell.length_c   1.000
_cell.angle_alpha   90.00
_cell.angle_beta   90.00
_cell.angle_gamma   90.00
#
_symmetry.space_group_name_H-M   'P 1'
#
loop_
_entity.id
_entity.type
_entity.pdbx_description
1 polymer ?
#
loop_
_entity_poly.entity_id
_entity_poly.type
_entity_poly.pdbx_seq_one_letter_code
_entity_poly.pdbx_strand_id
1 'polypeptide(L)'
;MGSKIPEEKLVADLQAVADMVGEAPTVAQYRAHGEYSYAPLKNHFGSYNDAIEAAGLKPNQQVADPDCQISTEALITDIQAVAEHIGETPTQLQYRKYGEHASNTLVRAFGSYNDALEAAGYKPNRHRDISKDELLSNLRQIASDLNEVPTAHQFSEYGKYSLDLLTDEFGSYNNALKAAGFEVNTYYSIPAEDLLIDLVEVADKLGETPTKDQYSEFGIYHGDTLTHQFGSFAAALEEIGHEPNRKQPITDTELLLDVQRVAEEVGGPPTYEQYNTHGEYSSNSLKYHFGSYNNAIRTAGFEPVRECNVADDVLLTDLQNVVDELEEIPTSRQYDEHGEFHSGTLHRRFGGYNSAIKAAGYEPTVYRDIADTELLADIRETADEQGNAPTSPEYTERGTYTARTVIQRFGTWSDAVEAAGCDPPCYNHYSDEQLLTELQRLADGRRAPTQREMAISGKYSPQVYRDRFGWWWQACVRANLVPHTRVPLRKQEYADFVEAAIQQKNPVTSIIGLLAAFTGLTQPLLGEFSTEWLDRLHSDKRDTLIIVPSEHLETTDDWVLRLPIKWHPPDSSGAEDLPLEGLLKWHQESQIVTLDQINAGGIKTRVRTIAEAARIDHHGIISNLRSSLAAHLIRQGAELWKAEMQVGFKHTNWGASEKIGIGDYLLWVYQMEGAPHHEYEPEGVFLDPPEDHYAPTR
;
A
#
# COMPACT_ATOMS: atom_id res chain seq x y z
N MET A 1 -24.30 -40.01 23.40
CA MET A 1 -25.44 -40.55 22.64
C MET A 1 -26.53 -39.50 22.61
N GLY A 2 -26.57 -38.68 21.55
CA GLY A 2 -27.72 -37.80 21.28
C GLY A 2 -28.71 -38.57 20.43
N SER A 3 -30.00 -38.54 20.80
CA SER A 3 -31.09 -39.23 20.11
C SER A 3 -31.07 -38.88 18.62
N LYS A 4 -30.67 -39.84 17.78
CA LYS A 4 -30.79 -39.72 16.32
C LYS A 4 -32.27 -39.79 15.98
N ILE A 5 -32.77 -38.79 15.26
CA ILE A 5 -34.11 -38.83 14.66
C ILE A 5 -34.11 -40.01 13.68
N PRO A 6 -35.07 -40.95 13.77
CA PRO A 6 -35.15 -42.08 12.85
C PRO A 6 -35.27 -41.61 11.40
N GLU A 7 -34.53 -42.26 10.50
CA GLU A 7 -34.53 -42.02 9.05
C GLU A 7 -35.95 -41.93 8.46
N GLU A 8 -36.83 -42.84 8.89
CA GLU A 8 -38.24 -42.92 8.50
C GLU A 8 -39.02 -41.62 8.79
N LYS A 9 -38.70 -40.92 9.89
CA LYS A 9 -39.36 -39.66 10.25
C LYS A 9 -38.86 -38.50 9.39
N LEU A 10 -37.58 -38.51 9.02
CA LEU A 10 -36.99 -37.49 8.15
C LEU A 10 -37.54 -37.60 6.72
N VAL A 11 -37.70 -38.83 6.21
CA VAL A 11 -38.34 -39.09 4.91
C VAL A 11 -39.81 -38.68 4.91
N ALA A 12 -40.57 -39.03 5.95
CA ALA A 12 -41.98 -38.69 6.04
C ALA A 12 -42.23 -37.17 6.11
N ASP A 13 -41.39 -36.43 6.85
CA ASP A 13 -41.46 -34.97 6.93
C ASP A 13 -41.12 -34.32 5.58
N LEU A 14 -40.09 -34.83 4.88
CA LEU A 14 -39.73 -34.36 3.53
C LEU A 14 -40.86 -34.58 2.52
N GLN A 15 -41.53 -35.74 2.58
CA GLN A 15 -42.70 -36.05 1.74
C GLN A 15 -43.89 -35.15 2.07
N ALA A 16 -44.16 -34.88 3.36
CA ALA A 16 -45.24 -33.98 3.76
C ALA A 16 -45.03 -32.55 3.25
N VAL A 17 -43.78 -32.06 3.26
CA VAL A 17 -43.45 -30.74 2.68
C VAL A 17 -43.57 -30.79 1.15
N ALA A 18 -43.15 -31.88 0.50
CA ALA A 18 -43.28 -32.06 -0.95
C ALA A 18 -44.75 -32.05 -1.40
N ASP A 19 -45.63 -32.73 -0.66
CA ASP A 19 -47.08 -32.73 -0.92
C ASP A 19 -47.69 -31.34 -0.75
N MET A 20 -47.15 -30.52 0.15
CA MET A 20 -47.61 -29.15 0.38
C MET A 20 -47.16 -28.18 -0.72
N VAL A 21 -45.93 -28.32 -1.24
CA VAL A 21 -45.41 -27.45 -2.32
C VAL A 21 -45.72 -27.99 -3.72
N GLY A 22 -46.16 -29.24 -3.84
CA GLY A 22 -46.55 -29.90 -5.09
C GLY A 22 -45.38 -30.43 -5.93
N GLU A 23 -44.15 -30.29 -5.45
CA GLU A 23 -42.90 -30.67 -6.11
C GLU A 23 -41.82 -31.06 -5.08
N ALA A 24 -40.63 -31.45 -5.55
CA ALA A 24 -39.52 -31.72 -4.65
C ALA A 24 -39.11 -30.43 -3.92
N PRO A 25 -39.27 -30.34 -2.59
CA PRO A 25 -39.11 -29.08 -1.88
C PRO A 25 -37.64 -28.66 -1.93
N THR A 26 -37.36 -27.41 -2.32
CA THR A 26 -36.02 -26.83 -2.21
C THR A 26 -35.61 -26.69 -0.75
N VAL A 27 -34.30 -26.51 -0.49
CA VAL A 27 -33.78 -26.29 0.86
C VAL A 27 -34.47 -25.10 1.55
N ALA A 28 -34.79 -24.04 0.80
CA ALA A 28 -35.50 -22.88 1.34
C ALA A 28 -36.95 -23.20 1.71
N GLN A 29 -37.67 -23.91 0.83
CA GLN A 29 -39.05 -24.34 1.06
C GLN A 29 -39.12 -25.31 2.25
N TYR A 30 -38.19 -26.26 2.37
CA TYR A 30 -38.15 -27.18 3.51
C TYR A 30 -37.76 -26.49 4.82
N ARG A 31 -36.88 -25.50 4.82
CA ARG A 31 -36.60 -24.69 6.02
C ARG A 31 -37.81 -23.88 6.50
N ALA A 32 -38.67 -23.45 5.58
CA ALA A 32 -39.87 -22.68 5.91
C ALA A 32 -41.02 -23.57 6.45
N HIS A 33 -41.01 -24.85 6.11
CA HIS A 33 -42.20 -25.70 6.23
C HIS A 33 -41.97 -27.05 6.92
N GLY A 34 -40.73 -27.52 7.03
CA GLY A 34 -40.38 -28.80 7.64
C GLY A 34 -40.45 -28.76 9.16
N GLU A 35 -40.82 -29.90 9.75
CA GLU A 35 -40.80 -30.09 11.20
C GLU A 35 -39.36 -30.17 11.75
N TYR A 36 -38.43 -30.67 10.93
CA TYR A 36 -37.03 -30.83 11.30
C TYR A 36 -36.11 -29.81 10.59
N SER A 37 -34.98 -29.50 11.24
CA SER A 37 -33.97 -28.66 10.61
C SER A 37 -33.30 -29.38 9.44
N TYR A 38 -32.77 -28.62 8.49
CA TYR A 38 -32.07 -29.13 7.30
C TYR A 38 -30.85 -30.03 7.63
N ALA A 39 -30.17 -29.77 8.76
CA ALA A 39 -28.94 -30.46 9.13
C ALA A 39 -29.13 -31.99 9.34
N PRO A 40 -30.16 -32.48 10.06
CA PRO A 40 -30.53 -33.89 10.12
C PRO A 40 -30.62 -34.61 8.76
N LEU A 41 -31.25 -34.01 7.75
CA LEU A 41 -31.38 -34.61 6.42
C LEU A 41 -30.02 -34.73 5.72
N LYS A 42 -29.24 -33.63 5.68
CA LYS A 42 -27.89 -33.64 5.07
C LYS A 42 -26.97 -34.64 5.78
N ASN A 43 -27.01 -34.69 7.11
CA ASN A 43 -26.12 -35.54 7.89
C ASN A 43 -26.48 -37.03 7.83
N HIS A 44 -27.76 -37.35 7.64
CA HIS A 44 -28.21 -38.75 7.58
C HIS A 44 -28.09 -39.34 6.17
N PHE A 45 -28.40 -38.57 5.13
CA PHE A 45 -28.42 -39.02 3.74
C PHE A 45 -27.18 -38.60 2.94
N GLY A 46 -26.29 -37.77 3.50
CA GLY A 46 -25.07 -37.29 2.83
C GLY A 46 -25.30 -35.99 2.07
N SER A 47 -26.41 -35.88 1.37
CA SER A 47 -26.89 -34.64 0.77
C SER A 47 -28.41 -34.50 0.88
N TYR A 48 -28.89 -33.29 0.60
CA TYR A 48 -30.33 -33.04 0.55
C TYR A 48 -30.99 -33.72 -0.62
N ASN A 49 -30.29 -33.86 -1.75
CA ASN A 49 -30.79 -34.60 -2.91
C ASN A 49 -30.87 -36.09 -2.63
N ASP A 50 -29.91 -36.66 -1.89
CA ASP A 50 -29.99 -38.06 -1.45
C ASP A 50 -31.19 -38.27 -0.51
N ALA A 51 -31.53 -37.28 0.31
CA ALA A 51 -32.74 -37.32 1.14
C ALA A 51 -34.02 -37.23 0.29
N ILE A 52 -34.01 -36.41 -0.77
CA ILE A 52 -35.11 -36.28 -1.75
C ILE A 52 -35.29 -37.60 -2.53
N GLU A 53 -34.20 -38.26 -2.94
CA GLU A 53 -34.24 -39.60 -3.56
C GLU A 53 -34.75 -40.67 -2.58
N ALA A 54 -34.28 -40.65 -1.32
CA ALA A 54 -34.75 -41.56 -0.28
C ALA A 54 -36.24 -41.37 0.03
N ALA A 55 -36.76 -40.16 -0.19
CA ALA A 55 -38.19 -39.84 -0.15
C ALA A 55 -38.97 -40.20 -1.43
N GLY A 56 -38.31 -40.75 -2.45
CA GLY A 56 -38.94 -41.15 -3.72
C GLY A 56 -39.29 -39.97 -4.63
N LEU A 57 -38.70 -38.80 -4.38
CA LEU A 57 -38.93 -37.57 -5.14
C LEU A 57 -37.76 -37.33 -6.10
N LYS A 58 -37.98 -36.54 -7.16
CA LYS A 58 -36.91 -36.18 -8.10
C LYS A 58 -35.97 -35.13 -7.46
N PRO A 59 -34.63 -35.33 -7.47
CA PRO A 59 -33.65 -34.39 -6.93
C PRO A 59 -33.76 -32.97 -7.47
N ASN A 60 -33.47 -31.98 -6.63
CA ASN A 60 -33.37 -30.57 -7.01
C ASN A 60 -31.99 -30.30 -7.60
N GLN A 61 -31.91 -29.73 -8.81
CA GLN A 61 -30.63 -29.60 -9.51
C GLN A 61 -29.71 -28.51 -8.91
N GLN A 62 -28.49 -28.92 -8.48
CA GLN A 62 -27.18 -28.21 -8.49
C GLN A 62 -26.19 -28.95 -7.53
N VAL A 63 -24.95 -29.38 -7.82
CA VAL A 63 -23.91 -29.13 -8.86
C VAL A 63 -23.00 -30.39 -8.98
N ALA A 64 -22.38 -30.56 -10.16
CA ALA A 64 -21.16 -31.33 -10.50
C ALA A 64 -21.16 -32.87 -10.39
N ASP A 65 -21.78 -33.49 -11.39
CA ASP A 65 -21.20 -34.67 -12.04
C ASP A 65 -20.21 -34.16 -13.13
N PRO A 66 -18.92 -34.54 -13.12
CA PRO A 66 -17.95 -34.18 -14.17
C PRO A 66 -18.33 -34.62 -15.59
N ASP A 67 -19.31 -35.52 -15.74
CA ASP A 67 -19.77 -36.01 -17.05
C ASP A 67 -21.03 -35.29 -17.59
N CYS A 68 -21.60 -34.32 -16.86
CA CYS A 68 -22.78 -33.58 -17.32
C CYS A 68 -22.39 -32.17 -17.83
N GLN A 69 -21.85 -32.10 -19.04
CA GLN A 69 -21.68 -30.84 -19.75
C GLN A 69 -23.05 -30.27 -20.15
N ILE A 70 -23.48 -29.18 -19.51
CA ILE A 70 -24.53 -28.34 -20.09
C ILE A 70 -23.95 -27.77 -21.39
N SER A 71 -24.62 -28.05 -22.51
CA SER A 71 -24.09 -27.65 -23.81
C SER A 71 -24.15 -26.13 -23.96
N THR A 72 -23.17 -25.58 -24.66
CA THR A 72 -23.08 -24.15 -25.00
C THR A 72 -24.37 -23.65 -25.67
N GLU A 73 -25.05 -24.51 -26.42
CA GLU A 73 -26.34 -24.24 -27.08
C GLU A 73 -27.51 -24.12 -26.09
N ALA A 74 -27.53 -24.92 -25.01
CA ALA A 74 -28.54 -24.82 -23.96
C ALA A 74 -28.41 -23.49 -23.21
N LEU A 75 -27.18 -23.06 -22.93
CA LEU A 75 -26.87 -21.77 -22.32
C LEU A 75 -27.25 -20.57 -23.20
N ILE A 76 -27.04 -20.67 -24.51
CA ILE A 76 -27.51 -19.67 -25.49
C ILE A 76 -29.04 -19.58 -25.50
N THR A 77 -29.72 -20.74 -25.46
CA THR A 77 -31.19 -20.81 -25.47
C THR A 77 -31.78 -20.17 -24.21
N ASP A 78 -31.18 -20.40 -23.05
CA ASP A 78 -31.60 -19.80 -21.79
C ASP A 78 -31.44 -18.27 -21.79
N ILE A 79 -30.30 -17.75 -22.27
CA ILE A 79 -30.12 -16.29 -22.47
C ILE A 79 -31.21 -15.72 -23.39
N GLN A 80 -31.53 -16.42 -24.47
CA GLN A 80 -32.55 -15.98 -25.42
C GLN A 80 -33.96 -15.98 -24.80
N ALA A 81 -34.30 -17.00 -24.02
CA ALA A 81 -35.58 -17.07 -23.31
C ALA A 81 -35.73 -15.96 -22.27
N VAL A 82 -34.66 -15.66 -21.52
CA VAL A 82 -34.64 -14.54 -20.57
C VAL A 82 -34.78 -13.19 -21.28
N ALA A 83 -34.09 -13.00 -22.40
CA ALA A 83 -34.21 -11.79 -23.21
C ALA A 83 -35.63 -11.61 -23.75
N GLU A 84 -36.29 -12.69 -24.18
CA GLU A 84 -37.68 -12.66 -24.64
C GLU A 84 -38.67 -12.36 -23.51
N HIS A 85 -38.41 -12.90 -22.30
CA HIS A 85 -39.23 -12.64 -21.12
C HIS A 85 -39.19 -11.18 -20.67
N ILE A 86 -38.04 -10.53 -20.79
CA ILE A 86 -37.81 -9.16 -20.31
C ILE A 86 -38.02 -8.13 -21.45
N GLY A 87 -37.94 -8.57 -22.71
CA GLY A 87 -38.15 -7.73 -23.90
C GLY A 87 -36.95 -6.86 -24.30
N GLU A 88 -35.81 -7.03 -23.65
CA GLU A 88 -34.55 -6.33 -23.94
C GLU A 88 -33.34 -7.26 -23.69
N THR A 89 -32.14 -6.83 -24.08
CA THR A 89 -30.91 -7.58 -23.81
C THR A 89 -30.71 -7.70 -22.29
N PRO A 90 -30.70 -8.93 -21.73
CA PRO A 90 -30.71 -9.11 -20.29
C PRO A 90 -29.35 -8.76 -19.69
N THR A 91 -29.35 -7.90 -18.67
CA THR A 91 -28.19 -7.68 -17.81
C THR A 91 -27.89 -8.91 -16.97
N GLN A 92 -26.67 -9.02 -16.45
CA GLN A 92 -26.25 -10.17 -15.64
C GLN A 92 -27.12 -10.36 -14.38
N LEU A 93 -27.61 -9.26 -13.80
CA LEU A 93 -28.52 -9.29 -12.65
C LEU A 93 -29.92 -9.78 -13.03
N GLN A 94 -30.43 -9.33 -14.18
CA GLN A 94 -31.70 -9.80 -14.72
C GLN A 94 -31.63 -11.30 -15.07
N TYR A 95 -30.56 -11.75 -15.72
CA TYR A 95 -30.36 -13.17 -15.98
C TYR A 95 -30.23 -14.00 -14.70
N ARG A 96 -29.58 -13.47 -13.65
CA ARG A 96 -29.54 -14.14 -12.34
C ARG A 96 -30.93 -14.33 -11.70
N LYS A 97 -31.89 -13.47 -12.04
CA LYS A 97 -33.24 -13.49 -11.49
C LYS A 97 -34.20 -14.37 -12.30
N TYR A 98 -34.02 -14.46 -13.61
CA TYR A 98 -34.97 -15.10 -14.53
C TYR A 98 -34.39 -16.29 -15.30
N GLY A 99 -33.07 -16.46 -15.32
CA GLY A 99 -32.39 -17.55 -16.03
C GLY A 99 -32.48 -18.87 -15.29
N GLU A 100 -32.55 -19.95 -16.06
CA GLU A 100 -32.59 -21.32 -15.55
C GLU A 100 -31.21 -21.75 -15.04
N HIS A 101 -30.14 -21.15 -15.55
CA HIS A 101 -28.76 -21.41 -15.14
C HIS A 101 -28.14 -20.25 -14.34
N ALA A 102 -27.18 -20.58 -13.47
CA ALA A 102 -26.44 -19.56 -12.74
C ALA A 102 -25.63 -18.70 -13.72
N SER A 103 -25.65 -17.37 -13.54
CA SER A 103 -24.92 -16.43 -14.41
C SER A 103 -23.42 -16.71 -14.51
N ASN A 104 -22.82 -17.34 -13.49
CA ASN A 104 -21.42 -17.78 -13.51
C ASN A 104 -21.17 -18.97 -14.47
N THR A 105 -22.20 -19.78 -14.75
CA THR A 105 -22.13 -20.88 -15.74
C THR A 105 -21.90 -20.35 -17.15
N LEU A 106 -22.53 -19.21 -17.49
CA LEU A 106 -22.32 -18.50 -18.75
C LEU A 106 -20.90 -17.92 -18.84
N VAL A 107 -20.44 -17.27 -17.78
CA VAL A 107 -19.09 -16.68 -17.73
C VAL A 107 -18.03 -17.77 -17.92
N ARG A 108 -18.20 -18.94 -17.30
CA ARG A 108 -17.28 -20.08 -17.46
C ARG A 108 -17.30 -20.69 -18.86
N ALA A 109 -18.47 -20.76 -19.50
CA ALA A 109 -18.60 -21.35 -20.84
C ALA A 109 -18.12 -20.44 -21.97
N PHE A 110 -18.26 -19.12 -21.82
CA PHE A 110 -18.01 -18.14 -22.90
C PHE A 110 -16.86 -17.17 -22.60
N GLY A 111 -16.25 -17.22 -21.42
CA GLY A 111 -15.18 -16.32 -20.98
C GLY A 111 -15.70 -15.03 -20.34
N SER A 112 -16.80 -14.47 -20.83
CA SER A 112 -17.52 -13.38 -20.18
C SER A 112 -19.03 -13.41 -20.45
N TYR A 113 -19.81 -12.74 -19.62
CA TYR A 113 -21.26 -12.61 -19.82
C TYR A 113 -21.59 -11.84 -21.11
N ASN A 114 -20.76 -10.88 -21.50
CA ASN A 114 -20.94 -10.15 -22.77
C ASN A 114 -20.63 -11.03 -23.98
N ASP A 115 -19.65 -11.92 -23.89
CA ASP A 115 -19.36 -12.89 -24.95
C ASP A 115 -20.48 -13.93 -25.08
N ALA A 116 -21.12 -14.30 -23.96
CA ALA A 116 -22.32 -15.13 -23.95
C ALA A 116 -23.52 -14.43 -24.61
N LEU A 117 -23.70 -13.13 -24.41
CA LEU A 117 -24.71 -12.33 -25.11
C LEU A 117 -24.42 -12.24 -26.62
N GLU A 118 -23.17 -12.02 -27.02
CA GLU A 118 -22.78 -12.02 -28.44
C GLU A 118 -23.02 -13.37 -29.10
N ALA A 119 -22.66 -14.47 -28.41
CA ALA A 119 -22.92 -15.83 -28.87
C ALA A 119 -24.42 -16.13 -28.99
N ALA A 120 -25.25 -15.50 -28.14
CA ALA A 120 -26.70 -15.58 -28.19
C ALA A 120 -27.36 -14.63 -29.21
N GLY A 121 -26.57 -13.82 -29.93
CA GLY A 121 -27.05 -12.91 -30.97
C GLY A 121 -27.49 -11.53 -30.47
N TYR A 122 -27.17 -11.18 -29.23
CA TYR A 122 -27.48 -9.88 -28.62
C TYR A 122 -26.25 -8.96 -28.59
N LYS A 123 -26.48 -7.64 -28.58
CA LYS A 123 -25.39 -6.67 -28.45
C LYS A 123 -24.85 -6.66 -27.00
N PRO A 124 -23.53 -6.57 -26.78
CA PRO A 124 -22.95 -6.43 -25.44
C PRO A 124 -23.52 -5.26 -24.66
N ASN A 125 -23.62 -5.41 -23.33
CA ASN A 125 -23.93 -4.31 -22.41
C ASN A 125 -22.68 -3.44 -22.17
N ARG A 126 -22.10 -2.89 -23.24
CA ARG A 126 -20.95 -1.96 -23.18
C ARG A 126 -21.48 -0.55 -23.17
N HIS A 127 -21.51 0.05 -21.99
CA HIS A 127 -21.90 1.44 -21.85
C HIS A 127 -20.66 2.36 -21.84
N ARG A 128 -20.02 2.56 -23.00
CA ARG A 128 -18.93 3.55 -23.17
C ARG A 128 -19.39 4.91 -23.69
N ASP A 129 -20.66 5.03 -24.09
CA ASP A 129 -21.24 6.27 -24.64
C ASP A 129 -22.50 6.71 -23.86
N ILE A 130 -22.45 6.70 -22.53
CA ILE A 130 -23.57 7.20 -21.71
C ILE A 130 -23.48 8.72 -21.60
N SER A 131 -24.58 9.40 -21.91
CA SER A 131 -24.65 10.86 -21.74
C SER A 131 -24.72 11.27 -20.26
N LYS A 132 -24.17 12.45 -19.93
CA LYS A 132 -24.28 13.03 -18.58
C LYS A 132 -25.72 13.08 -18.07
N ASP A 133 -26.67 13.38 -18.96
CA ASP A 133 -28.10 13.45 -18.61
C ASP A 133 -28.70 12.10 -18.22
N GLU A 134 -28.21 11.02 -18.83
CA GLU A 134 -28.66 9.67 -18.49
C GLU A 134 -28.12 9.20 -17.14
N LEU A 135 -26.86 9.53 -16.80
CA LEU A 135 -26.28 9.29 -15.47
C LEU A 135 -27.06 10.05 -14.37
N LEU A 136 -27.38 11.32 -14.62
CA LEU A 136 -28.17 12.13 -13.68
C LEU A 136 -29.63 11.66 -13.59
N SER A 137 -30.19 11.11 -14.67
CA SER A 137 -31.55 10.54 -14.65
C SER A 137 -31.61 9.28 -13.81
N ASN A 138 -30.60 8.41 -13.90
CA ASN A 138 -30.52 7.23 -13.04
C ASN A 138 -30.36 7.63 -11.56
N LEU A 139 -29.52 8.63 -11.26
CA LEU A 139 -29.37 9.17 -9.91
C LEU A 139 -30.70 9.73 -9.35
N ARG A 140 -31.49 10.43 -10.17
CA ARG A 140 -32.82 10.92 -9.80
C ARG A 140 -33.84 9.80 -9.61
N GLN A 141 -33.77 8.77 -10.44
CA GLN A 141 -34.67 7.62 -10.34
C GLN A 141 -34.45 6.87 -9.04
N ILE A 142 -33.20 6.61 -8.66
CA ILE A 142 -32.85 5.96 -7.38
C ILE A 142 -33.33 6.81 -6.20
N ALA A 143 -33.16 8.14 -6.28
CA ALA A 143 -33.67 9.04 -5.25
C ALA A 143 -35.20 8.97 -5.11
N SER A 144 -35.92 8.81 -6.23
CA SER A 144 -37.37 8.62 -6.23
C SER A 144 -37.76 7.26 -5.63
N ASP A 145 -37.02 6.20 -5.96
CA ASP A 145 -37.33 4.84 -5.52
C ASP A 145 -37.05 4.64 -4.01
N LEU A 146 -36.02 5.32 -3.48
CA LEU A 146 -35.69 5.32 -2.05
C LEU A 146 -36.47 6.40 -1.28
N ASN A 147 -37.11 7.34 -1.97
CA ASN A 147 -37.80 8.50 -1.41
C ASN A 147 -36.91 9.36 -0.48
N GLU A 148 -35.61 9.38 -0.76
CA GLU A 148 -34.57 10.17 -0.09
C GLU A 148 -33.39 10.42 -1.05
N VAL A 149 -32.50 11.36 -0.73
CA VAL A 149 -31.30 11.59 -1.56
C VAL A 149 -30.29 10.45 -1.32
N PRO A 150 -29.94 9.65 -2.34
CA PRO A 150 -29.14 8.44 -2.15
C PRO A 150 -27.72 8.78 -1.72
N THR A 151 -27.19 8.03 -0.76
CA THR A 151 -25.76 8.02 -0.42
C THR A 151 -24.92 7.40 -1.53
N ALA A 152 -23.61 7.64 -1.54
CA ALA A 152 -22.70 7.00 -2.51
C ALA A 152 -22.75 5.46 -2.44
N HIS A 153 -22.92 4.91 -1.23
CA HIS A 153 -23.12 3.48 -1.03
C HIS A 153 -24.44 2.99 -1.62
N GLN A 154 -25.55 3.67 -1.34
CA GLN A 154 -26.87 3.31 -1.90
C GLN A 154 -26.88 3.46 -3.43
N PHE A 155 -26.22 4.47 -4.00
CA PHE A 155 -26.06 4.55 -5.45
C PHE A 155 -25.23 3.40 -6.02
N SER A 156 -24.16 2.98 -5.33
CA SER A 156 -23.39 1.81 -5.75
C SER A 156 -24.18 0.50 -5.67
N GLU A 157 -25.16 0.43 -4.78
CA GLU A 157 -25.95 -0.77 -4.50
C GLU A 157 -27.20 -0.88 -5.40
N TYR A 158 -27.87 0.25 -5.66
CA TYR A 158 -29.13 0.32 -6.41
C TYR A 158 -28.98 0.96 -7.81
N GLY A 159 -27.79 1.49 -8.11
CA GLY A 159 -27.49 2.17 -9.36
C GLY A 159 -27.41 1.24 -10.56
N LYS A 160 -27.92 1.72 -11.69
CA LYS A 160 -27.77 1.02 -12.98
C LYS A 160 -26.32 1.14 -13.49
N TYR A 161 -25.59 2.15 -13.05
CA TYR A 161 -24.24 2.51 -13.48
C TYR A 161 -23.29 2.54 -12.28
N SER A 162 -21.99 2.31 -12.51
CA SER A 162 -20.99 2.26 -11.43
C SER A 162 -20.76 3.65 -10.81
N LEU A 163 -20.42 3.65 -9.51
CA LEU A 163 -20.06 4.87 -8.79
C LEU A 163 -18.84 5.55 -9.44
N ASP A 164 -17.84 4.77 -9.85
CA ASP A 164 -16.61 5.27 -10.47
C ASP A 164 -16.90 6.04 -11.77
N LEU A 165 -17.81 5.51 -12.61
CA LEU A 165 -18.21 6.19 -13.85
C LEU A 165 -18.90 7.53 -13.57
N LEU A 166 -19.71 7.60 -12.51
CA LEU A 166 -20.37 8.83 -12.09
C LEU A 166 -19.35 9.83 -11.51
N THR A 167 -18.36 9.37 -10.74
CA THR A 167 -17.32 10.25 -10.18
C THR A 167 -16.31 10.72 -11.21
N ASP A 168 -16.00 9.92 -12.22
CA ASP A 168 -15.09 10.30 -13.30
C ASP A 168 -15.69 11.43 -14.18
N GLU A 169 -17.00 11.38 -14.43
CA GLU A 169 -17.70 12.36 -15.28
C GLU A 169 -18.02 13.71 -14.59
N PHE A 170 -18.23 13.68 -13.27
CA PHE A 170 -18.64 14.85 -12.47
C PHE A 170 -17.58 15.28 -11.43
N GLY A 171 -16.46 14.56 -11.35
CA GLY A 171 -15.34 14.79 -10.43
C GLY A 171 -15.57 14.33 -8.98
N SER A 172 -16.82 14.32 -8.51
CA SER A 172 -17.20 13.76 -7.21
C SER A 172 -18.69 13.44 -7.14
N TYR A 173 -19.07 12.53 -6.22
CA TYR A 173 -20.48 12.17 -6.01
C TYR A 173 -21.34 13.37 -5.58
N ASN A 174 -20.80 14.26 -4.74
CA ASN A 174 -21.48 15.48 -4.32
C ASN A 174 -21.68 16.48 -5.48
N ASN A 175 -20.77 16.50 -6.45
CA ASN A 175 -20.97 17.30 -7.67
C ASN A 175 -22.04 16.68 -8.57
N ALA A 176 -22.12 15.35 -8.64
CA ALA A 176 -23.19 14.66 -9.37
C ALA A 176 -24.56 14.91 -8.72
N LEU A 177 -24.67 14.90 -7.39
CA LEU A 177 -25.90 15.27 -6.66
C LEU A 177 -26.32 16.72 -6.94
N LYS A 178 -25.38 17.67 -6.90
CA LYS A 178 -25.64 19.08 -7.27
C LYS A 178 -26.11 19.20 -8.71
N ALA A 179 -25.47 18.51 -9.64
CA ALA A 179 -25.85 18.50 -11.06
C ALA A 179 -27.23 17.85 -11.29
N ALA A 180 -27.60 16.86 -10.45
CA ALA A 180 -28.92 16.26 -10.45
C ALA A 180 -30.00 17.14 -9.78
N GLY A 181 -29.62 18.21 -9.08
CA GLY A 181 -30.54 19.12 -8.41
C GLY A 181 -30.88 18.73 -6.96
N PHE A 182 -30.06 17.89 -6.34
CA PHE A 182 -30.18 17.49 -4.93
C PHE A 182 -29.24 18.30 -4.03
N GLU A 183 -29.60 18.44 -2.75
CA GLU A 183 -28.67 18.94 -1.73
C GLU A 183 -27.55 17.90 -1.49
N VAL A 184 -26.32 18.36 -1.23
CA VAL A 184 -25.17 17.47 -1.08
C VAL A 184 -25.30 16.60 0.15
N ASN A 185 -24.87 15.35 0.02
CA ASN A 185 -24.84 14.40 1.12
C ASN A 185 -23.55 14.60 1.91
N THR A 186 -23.54 15.59 2.82
CA THR A 186 -22.49 15.74 3.82
C THR A 186 -22.82 14.84 5.00
N TYR A 187 -21.90 13.90 5.31
CA TYR A 187 -21.88 13.05 6.51
C TYR A 187 -22.53 13.75 7.71
N TYR A 188 -23.58 13.13 8.27
CA TYR A 188 -24.34 13.51 9.47
C TYR A 188 -24.36 15.01 9.80
N SER A 189 -25.46 15.70 9.46
CA SER A 189 -25.83 16.93 10.16
C SER A 189 -26.23 16.57 11.60
N ILE A 190 -25.25 16.31 12.47
CA ILE A 190 -25.46 16.31 13.91
C ILE A 190 -25.94 17.72 14.25
N PRO A 191 -27.11 17.89 14.89
CA PRO A 191 -27.60 19.20 15.28
C PRO A 191 -26.50 19.99 16.02
N ALA A 192 -26.34 21.26 15.64
CA ALA A 192 -25.35 22.14 16.27
C ALA A 192 -25.50 22.15 17.81
N GLU A 193 -26.74 22.03 18.29
CA GLU A 193 -27.07 21.95 19.71
C GLU A 193 -26.45 20.72 20.41
N ASP A 194 -26.51 19.54 19.80
CA ASP A 194 -25.94 18.30 20.37
C ASP A 194 -24.40 18.36 20.46
N LEU A 195 -23.76 19.02 19.48
CA LEU A 195 -22.32 19.25 19.49
C LEU A 195 -21.88 20.25 20.57
N LEU A 196 -22.69 21.29 20.81
CA LEU A 196 -22.43 22.27 21.85
C LEU A 196 -22.67 21.68 23.25
N ILE A 197 -23.68 20.82 23.42
CA ILE A 197 -23.93 20.09 24.68
C ILE A 197 -22.74 19.21 25.04
N ASP A 198 -22.26 18.38 24.12
CA ASP A 198 -21.10 17.50 24.35
C ASP A 198 -19.83 18.32 24.66
N LEU A 199 -19.63 19.46 23.99
CA LEU A 199 -18.52 20.37 24.27
C LEU A 199 -18.59 20.98 25.67
N VAL A 200 -19.78 21.35 26.15
CA VAL A 200 -20.00 21.81 27.53
C VAL A 200 -19.72 20.70 28.53
N GLU A 201 -20.22 19.48 28.29
CA GLU A 201 -19.98 18.34 29.19
C GLU A 201 -18.49 18.01 29.33
N VAL A 202 -17.74 18.07 28.23
CA VAL A 202 -16.28 17.88 28.24
C VAL A 202 -15.58 19.02 28.98
N ALA A 203 -15.98 20.27 28.78
CA ALA A 203 -15.42 21.42 29.49
C ALA A 203 -15.66 21.32 31.01
N ASP A 204 -16.88 20.97 31.42
CA ASP A 204 -17.23 20.74 32.83
C ASP A 204 -16.42 19.60 33.45
N LYS A 205 -16.24 18.51 32.69
CA LYS A 205 -15.46 17.34 33.13
C LYS A 205 -13.98 17.65 33.33
N LEU A 206 -13.41 18.50 32.49
CA LEU A 206 -12.01 18.92 32.60
C LEU A 206 -11.81 20.07 33.60
N GLY A 207 -12.87 20.84 33.90
CA GLY A 207 -12.82 22.01 34.77
C GLY A 207 -12.07 23.19 34.16
N GLU A 208 -11.77 23.14 32.87
CA GLU A 208 -11.07 24.16 32.08
C GLU A 208 -11.58 24.14 30.63
N THR A 209 -11.32 25.21 29.86
CA THR A 209 -11.71 25.23 28.45
C THR A 209 -10.91 24.16 27.67
N PRO A 210 -11.57 23.18 27.03
CA PRO A 210 -10.89 22.08 26.36
C PRO A 210 -10.12 22.55 25.12
N THR A 211 -8.98 21.92 24.84
CA THR A 211 -8.35 21.99 23.51
C THR A 211 -9.03 21.05 22.54
N LYS A 212 -8.81 21.25 21.23
CA LYS A 212 -9.38 20.38 20.18
C LYS A 212 -8.99 18.90 20.37
N ASP A 213 -7.74 18.65 20.75
CA ASP A 213 -7.23 17.31 20.96
C ASP A 213 -7.84 16.68 22.23
N GLN A 214 -7.94 17.45 23.32
CA GLN A 214 -8.62 17.00 24.54
C GLN A 214 -10.11 16.72 24.29
N TYR A 215 -10.80 17.55 23.49
CA TYR A 215 -12.18 17.27 23.12
C TYR A 215 -12.31 16.01 22.27
N SER A 216 -11.38 15.77 21.34
CA SER A 216 -11.37 14.54 20.53
C SER A 216 -11.06 13.28 21.36
N GLU A 217 -10.44 13.46 22.54
CA GLU A 217 -10.13 12.38 23.49
C GLU A 217 -11.27 12.10 24.47
N PHE A 218 -11.97 13.14 24.94
CA PHE A 218 -12.96 13.04 26.02
C PHE A 218 -14.42 13.19 25.58
N GLY A 219 -14.65 13.78 24.41
CA GLY A 219 -15.97 14.00 23.81
C GLY A 219 -16.50 12.80 23.07
N ILE A 220 -17.82 12.80 22.85
CA ILE A 220 -18.51 11.78 22.07
C ILE A 220 -18.16 11.93 20.58
N TYR A 221 -17.82 13.15 20.15
CA TYR A 221 -17.49 13.48 18.76
C TYR A 221 -16.03 13.91 18.57
N HIS A 222 -15.54 13.82 17.33
CA HIS A 222 -14.20 14.29 16.97
C HIS A 222 -14.17 15.83 16.86
N GLY A 223 -13.06 16.47 17.25
CA GLY A 223 -12.92 17.94 17.19
C GLY A 223 -12.95 18.53 15.77
N ASP A 224 -12.75 17.70 14.74
CA ASP A 224 -12.95 18.10 13.34
C ASP A 224 -14.42 18.31 13.00
N THR A 225 -15.34 17.61 13.67
CA THR A 225 -16.78 17.77 13.47
C THR A 225 -17.22 19.17 13.89
N LEU A 226 -16.73 19.66 15.03
CA LEU A 226 -16.94 21.06 15.48
C LEU A 226 -16.27 22.07 14.55
N THR A 227 -15.06 21.76 14.07
CA THR A 227 -14.33 22.64 13.14
C THR A 227 -15.08 22.82 11.82
N HIS A 228 -15.67 21.75 11.29
CA HIS A 228 -16.44 21.82 10.05
C HIS A 228 -17.80 22.51 10.23
N GLN A 229 -18.48 22.29 11.36
CA GLN A 229 -19.82 22.85 11.60
C GLN A 229 -19.79 24.34 11.97
N PHE A 230 -18.84 24.76 12.80
CA PHE A 230 -18.74 26.14 13.32
C PHE A 230 -17.62 26.95 12.63
N GLY A 231 -16.97 26.38 11.61
CA GLY A 231 -15.85 26.98 10.87
C GLY A 231 -14.51 26.94 11.62
N SER A 232 -14.53 26.88 12.95
CA SER A 232 -13.35 26.58 13.77
C SER A 232 -13.75 26.05 15.15
N PHE A 233 -12.86 25.28 15.79
CA PHE A 233 -13.06 24.84 17.17
C PHE A 233 -13.15 26.01 18.16
N ALA A 234 -12.47 27.13 17.88
CA ALA A 234 -12.56 28.35 18.69
C ALA A 234 -13.96 28.99 18.60
N ALA A 235 -14.57 29.01 17.41
CA ALA A 235 -15.92 29.51 17.22
C ALA A 235 -16.95 28.64 17.98
N ALA A 236 -16.77 27.32 18.02
CA ALA A 236 -17.62 26.44 18.83
C ALA A 236 -17.52 26.73 20.35
N LEU A 237 -16.32 27.08 20.84
CA LEU A 237 -16.13 27.51 22.23
C LEU A 237 -16.77 28.87 22.53
N GLU A 238 -16.71 29.81 21.58
CA GLU A 238 -17.37 31.11 21.69
C GLU A 238 -18.90 30.97 21.79
N GLU A 239 -19.50 30.05 21.04
CA GLU A 239 -20.94 29.76 21.08
C GLU A 239 -21.42 29.25 22.45
N ILE A 240 -20.56 28.54 23.20
CA ILE A 240 -20.86 28.10 24.58
C ILE A 240 -20.36 29.09 25.65
N GLY A 241 -19.87 30.27 25.25
CA GLY A 241 -19.43 31.33 26.16
C GLY A 241 -18.07 31.10 26.82
N HIS A 242 -17.27 30.17 26.31
CA HIS A 242 -15.91 29.92 26.78
C HIS A 242 -14.89 30.73 25.98
N GLU A 243 -13.92 31.35 26.66
CA GLU A 243 -12.80 31.98 25.95
C GLU A 243 -11.92 30.90 25.30
N PRO A 244 -11.53 31.04 24.01
CA PRO A 244 -10.70 30.06 23.33
C PRO A 244 -9.42 29.77 24.13
N ASN A 245 -9.11 28.50 24.38
CA ASN A 245 -7.90 28.11 25.08
C ASN A 245 -6.66 28.34 24.20
N ARG A 246 -6.29 29.60 24.05
CA ARG A 246 -4.96 30.04 23.64
C ARG A 246 -4.25 30.39 24.93
N LYS A 247 -3.10 29.77 25.20
CA LYS A 247 -2.11 30.38 26.12
C LYS A 247 -2.06 31.88 25.79
N GLN A 248 -2.24 32.74 26.80
CA GLN A 248 -2.46 34.18 26.63
C GLN A 248 -1.62 34.75 25.48
N PRO A 249 -2.19 35.61 24.61
CA PRO A 249 -1.44 36.18 23.49
C PRO A 249 -0.23 36.93 24.05
N ILE A 250 0.96 36.41 23.74
CA ILE A 250 2.23 37.04 24.10
C ILE A 250 2.23 38.43 23.45
N THR A 251 2.44 39.47 24.23
CA THR A 251 2.42 40.84 23.69
C THR A 251 3.73 41.15 22.98
N ASP A 252 3.69 42.05 21.99
CA ASP A 252 4.89 42.55 21.31
C ASP A 252 5.90 43.10 22.33
N THR A 253 5.42 43.74 23.39
CA THR A 253 6.26 44.27 24.47
C THR A 253 7.02 43.18 25.22
N GLU A 254 6.38 42.07 25.56
CA GLU A 254 7.01 40.95 26.27
C GLU A 254 8.08 40.27 25.41
N LEU A 255 7.81 40.10 24.12
CA LEU A 255 8.75 39.56 23.15
C LEU A 255 9.99 40.45 22.99
N LEU A 256 9.81 41.77 22.94
CA LEU A 256 10.93 42.72 22.81
C LEU A 256 11.78 42.79 24.08
N LEU A 257 11.16 42.73 25.27
CA LEU A 257 11.87 42.68 26.54
C LEU A 257 12.70 41.41 26.68
N ASP A 258 12.19 40.26 26.22
CA ASP A 258 12.96 39.01 26.23
C ASP A 258 14.13 39.06 25.23
N VAL A 259 13.94 39.65 24.03
CA VAL A 259 15.04 39.89 23.07
C VAL A 259 16.13 40.77 23.70
N GLN A 260 15.76 41.85 24.39
CA GLN A 260 16.72 42.72 25.07
C GLN A 260 17.46 42.01 26.20
N ARG A 261 16.76 41.22 27.02
CA ARG A 261 17.35 40.39 28.06
C ARG A 261 18.37 39.40 27.50
N VAL A 262 18.01 38.68 26.42
CA VAL A 262 18.92 37.72 25.77
C VAL A 262 20.12 38.46 25.17
N ALA A 263 19.92 39.65 24.60
CA ALA A 263 21.01 40.47 24.06
C ALA A 263 22.03 40.87 25.13
N GLU A 264 21.58 41.21 26.34
CA GLU A 264 22.46 41.48 27.48
C GLU A 264 23.23 40.22 27.91
N GLU A 265 22.58 39.05 27.89
CA GLU A 265 23.17 37.77 28.28
C GLU A 265 24.27 37.31 27.31
N VAL A 266 24.06 37.50 26.00
CA VAL A 266 25.02 37.08 24.96
C VAL A 266 26.02 38.18 24.56
N GLY A 267 25.90 39.38 25.15
CA GLY A 267 26.82 40.50 24.94
C GLY A 267 26.66 41.23 23.61
N GLY A 268 25.47 41.20 23.00
CA GLY A 268 25.18 41.79 21.70
C GLY A 268 23.84 41.30 21.12
N PRO A 269 23.41 41.77 19.94
CA PRO A 269 22.19 41.28 19.30
C PRO A 269 22.23 39.75 19.16
N PRO A 270 21.21 39.00 19.63
CA PRO A 270 21.26 37.56 19.57
C PRO A 270 21.09 37.06 18.14
N THR A 271 21.86 36.03 17.78
CA THR A 271 21.59 35.25 16.56
C THR A 271 20.36 34.36 16.74
N TYR A 272 19.80 33.88 15.63
CA TYR A 272 18.65 32.98 15.63
C TYR A 272 18.84 31.74 16.53
N GLU A 273 20.02 31.13 16.51
CA GLU A 273 20.34 29.95 17.33
C GLU A 273 20.53 30.31 18.80
N GLN A 274 21.17 31.44 19.08
CA GLN A 274 21.35 31.93 20.45
C GLN A 274 20.01 32.29 21.10
N TYR A 275 19.10 32.95 20.38
CA TYR A 275 17.78 33.25 20.94
C TYR A 275 16.92 32.00 21.14
N ASN A 276 16.99 31.00 20.27
CA ASN A 276 16.30 29.72 20.53
C ASN A 276 16.86 28.94 21.72
N THR A 277 18.10 29.23 22.12
CA THR A 277 18.78 28.57 23.24
C THR A 277 18.57 29.32 24.57
N HIS A 278 18.56 30.65 24.53
CA HIS A 278 18.53 31.51 25.72
C HIS A 278 17.19 32.24 25.93
N GLY A 279 16.33 32.30 24.91
CA GLY A 279 15.04 33.00 24.94
C GLY A 279 13.99 32.25 25.74
N GLU A 280 13.11 33.00 26.40
CA GLU A 280 11.93 32.44 27.08
C GLU A 280 10.84 32.06 26.08
N TYR A 281 10.84 32.72 24.90
CA TYR A 281 9.90 32.50 23.82
C TYR A 281 10.56 31.88 22.58
N SER A 282 9.75 31.24 21.74
CA SER A 282 10.23 30.70 20.46
C SER A 282 10.55 31.83 19.48
N SER A 283 11.63 31.68 18.71
CA SER A 283 11.93 32.55 17.56
C SER A 283 10.81 32.60 16.52
N ASN A 284 9.94 31.58 16.45
CA ASN A 284 8.74 31.61 15.62
C ASN A 284 7.71 32.63 16.13
N SER A 285 7.57 32.82 17.45
CA SER A 285 6.69 33.85 18.02
C SER A 285 7.12 35.26 17.58
N LEU A 286 8.44 35.53 17.59
CA LEU A 286 8.99 36.77 17.05
C LEU A 286 8.70 36.94 15.55
N LYS A 287 8.82 35.86 14.77
CA LYS A 287 8.51 35.89 13.33
C LYS A 287 7.02 36.18 13.08
N TYR A 288 6.11 35.63 13.86
CA TYR A 288 4.68 35.84 13.69
C TYR A 288 4.24 37.27 14.06
N HIS A 289 4.81 37.85 15.12
CA HIS A 289 4.45 39.20 15.58
C HIS A 289 5.10 40.31 14.75
N PHE A 290 6.36 40.16 14.36
CA PHE A 290 7.13 41.22 13.69
C PHE A 290 7.38 40.94 12.19
N GLY A 291 6.78 39.88 11.65
CA GLY A 291 6.92 39.41 10.27
C GLY A 291 8.27 38.73 9.96
N SER A 292 9.33 39.05 10.69
CA SER A 292 10.62 38.36 10.63
C SER A 292 11.42 38.51 11.92
N TYR A 293 12.31 37.55 12.19
CA TYR A 293 13.22 37.61 13.33
C TYR A 293 14.07 38.90 13.32
N ASN A 294 14.60 39.29 12.15
CA ASN A 294 15.41 40.51 12.03
C ASN A 294 14.62 41.79 12.27
N ASN A 295 13.33 41.83 11.90
CA ASN A 295 12.47 42.95 12.27
C ASN A 295 12.24 43.01 13.78
N ALA A 296 12.12 41.87 14.45
CA ALA A 296 12.02 41.84 15.90
C ALA A 296 13.31 42.38 16.57
N ILE A 297 14.49 41.99 16.07
CA ILE A 297 15.78 42.52 16.55
C ILE A 297 15.90 44.05 16.32
N ARG A 298 15.48 44.55 15.15
CA ARG A 298 15.45 46.00 14.85
C ARG A 298 14.46 46.75 15.73
N THR A 299 13.27 46.19 15.93
CA THR A 299 12.22 46.78 16.79
C THR A 299 12.67 46.78 18.26
N ALA A 300 13.50 45.82 18.66
CA ALA A 300 14.14 45.77 19.98
C ALA A 300 15.30 46.77 20.14
N GLY A 301 15.69 47.49 19.07
CA GLY A 301 16.70 48.54 19.09
C GLY A 301 18.11 48.10 18.71
N PHE A 302 18.27 46.90 18.11
CA PHE A 302 19.59 46.39 17.72
C PHE A 302 19.74 46.21 16.21
N GLU A 303 20.98 46.27 15.72
CA GLU A 303 21.32 45.88 14.34
C GLU A 303 21.52 44.35 14.27
N PRO A 304 20.84 43.61 13.37
CA PRO A 304 20.97 42.15 13.30
C PRO A 304 22.38 41.65 12.95
N VAL A 305 22.83 40.56 13.58
CA VAL A 305 24.17 39.96 13.37
C VAL A 305 24.37 39.40 11.95
N ARG A 306 23.28 38.97 11.29
CA ARG A 306 23.26 38.55 9.89
C ARG A 306 22.02 39.12 9.22
N GLU A 307 22.21 39.85 8.13
CA GLU A 307 21.09 40.31 7.33
C GLU A 307 20.47 39.15 6.54
N CYS A 308 19.25 38.80 6.93
CA CYS A 308 18.33 38.00 6.14
C CYS A 308 17.19 38.93 5.72
N ASN A 309 16.80 38.89 4.44
CA ASN A 309 16.02 39.90 3.69
C ASN A 309 16.83 41.10 3.16
N VAL A 310 17.97 40.81 2.51
CA VAL A 310 18.56 41.73 1.54
C VAL A 310 17.50 42.06 0.49
N ALA A 311 17.32 43.34 0.19
CA ALA A 311 16.33 43.78 -0.79
C ALA A 311 16.71 43.28 -2.19
N ASP A 312 15.71 42.97 -3.02
CA ASP A 312 15.90 42.32 -4.32
C ASP A 312 16.85 43.14 -5.21
N ASP A 313 16.76 44.47 -5.17
CA ASP A 313 17.63 45.40 -5.88
C ASP A 313 19.11 45.29 -5.46
N VAL A 314 19.39 45.08 -4.18
CA VAL A 314 20.76 44.91 -3.67
C VAL A 314 21.36 43.58 -4.17
N LEU A 315 20.58 42.49 -4.16
CA LEU A 315 21.02 41.19 -4.70
C LEU A 315 21.28 41.24 -6.22
N LEU A 316 20.43 41.98 -6.96
CA LEU A 316 20.59 42.14 -8.41
C LEU A 316 21.76 43.06 -8.76
N THR A 317 22.04 44.07 -7.93
CA THR A 317 23.20 44.98 -8.10
C THR A 317 24.51 44.24 -7.85
N ASP A 318 24.59 43.43 -6.79
CA ASP A 318 25.76 42.58 -6.53
C ASP A 318 26.02 41.60 -7.70
N LEU A 319 24.96 40.96 -8.20
CA LEU A 319 25.05 40.11 -9.38
C LEU A 319 25.53 40.87 -10.64
N GLN A 320 25.07 42.10 -10.85
CA GLN A 320 25.55 42.95 -11.95
C GLN A 320 27.04 43.30 -11.80
N ASN A 321 27.49 43.61 -10.58
CA ASN A 321 28.89 43.90 -10.32
C ASN A 321 29.80 42.70 -10.63
N VAL A 322 29.37 41.48 -10.28
CA VAL A 322 30.11 40.24 -10.60
C VAL A 322 30.15 39.99 -12.11
N VAL A 323 29.08 40.29 -12.84
CA VAL A 323 29.07 40.22 -14.31
C VAL A 323 30.07 41.22 -14.91
N ASP A 324 30.10 42.45 -14.39
CA ASP A 324 31.04 43.48 -14.84
C ASP A 324 32.50 43.12 -14.51
N GLU A 325 32.75 42.47 -13.37
CA GLU A 325 34.09 42.00 -12.97
C GLU A 325 34.63 40.89 -13.86
N LEU A 326 33.77 39.92 -14.20
CA LEU A 326 34.17 38.74 -14.98
C LEU A 326 34.06 38.95 -16.50
N GLU A 327 33.44 40.06 -16.95
CA GLU A 327 33.06 40.33 -18.35
C GLU A 327 32.20 39.22 -19.00
N GLU A 328 31.61 38.33 -18.18
CA GLU A 328 30.76 37.21 -18.59
C GLU A 328 29.65 36.96 -17.57
N ILE A 329 28.59 36.22 -17.96
CA ILE A 329 27.50 35.87 -17.04
C ILE A 329 27.99 34.78 -16.09
N PRO A 330 28.10 35.05 -14.78
CA PRO A 330 28.68 34.11 -13.84
C PRO A 330 27.81 32.87 -13.68
N THR A 331 28.46 31.72 -13.59
CA THR A 331 27.84 30.50 -13.07
C THR A 331 27.53 30.65 -11.58
N SER A 332 26.63 29.83 -11.04
CA SER A 332 26.32 29.88 -9.60
C SER A 332 27.56 29.71 -8.72
N ARG A 333 28.55 28.93 -9.20
CA ARG A 333 29.83 28.72 -8.50
C ARG A 333 30.76 29.93 -8.61
N GLN A 334 30.90 30.53 -9.79
CA GLN A 334 31.69 31.77 -9.94
C GLN A 334 31.08 32.91 -9.12
N TYR A 335 29.76 32.99 -9.06
CA TYR A 335 29.08 33.96 -8.20
C TYR A 335 29.29 33.66 -6.70
N ASP A 336 29.32 32.39 -6.28
CA ASP A 336 29.68 32.04 -4.89
C ASP A 336 31.14 32.40 -4.53
N GLU A 337 32.02 32.49 -5.53
CA GLU A 337 33.45 32.82 -5.36
C GLU A 337 33.72 34.33 -5.40
N HIS A 338 32.94 35.10 -6.18
CA HIS A 338 33.17 36.54 -6.41
C HIS A 338 32.09 37.46 -5.82
N GLY A 339 30.88 36.96 -5.55
CA GLY A 339 29.76 37.75 -5.04
C GLY A 339 29.82 37.99 -3.54
N GLU A 340 29.22 39.09 -3.09
CA GLU A 340 29.06 39.38 -1.66
C GLU A 340 28.03 38.45 -1.00
N PHE A 341 27.16 37.82 -1.81
CA PHE A 341 26.12 36.89 -1.37
C PHE A 341 26.27 35.50 -1.97
N HIS A 342 25.71 34.50 -1.29
CA HIS A 342 25.67 33.12 -1.78
C HIS A 342 24.56 32.93 -2.83
N SER A 343 24.84 32.22 -3.91
CA SER A 343 23.96 31.84 -5.02
C SER A 343 22.64 31.21 -4.57
N GLY A 344 22.70 30.41 -3.50
CA GLY A 344 21.54 29.84 -2.79
C GLY A 344 20.54 30.88 -2.25
N THR A 345 20.99 32.10 -1.93
CA THR A 345 20.13 33.23 -1.54
C THR A 345 19.33 33.73 -2.74
N LEU A 346 19.98 33.93 -3.89
CA LEU A 346 19.33 34.32 -5.14
C LEU A 346 18.36 33.24 -5.63
N HIS A 347 18.75 31.96 -5.52
CA HIS A 347 17.90 30.82 -5.88
C HIS A 347 16.58 30.82 -5.09
N ARG A 348 16.65 30.97 -3.76
CA ARG A 348 15.46 30.95 -2.90
C ARG A 348 14.58 32.18 -3.13
N ARG A 349 15.18 33.33 -3.46
CA ARG A 349 14.48 34.62 -3.58
C ARG A 349 13.75 34.78 -4.92
N PHE A 350 14.39 34.41 -6.02
CA PHE A 350 13.85 34.60 -7.38
C PHE A 350 13.25 33.32 -7.98
N GLY A 351 13.14 32.24 -7.19
CA GLY A 351 12.63 30.94 -7.65
C GLY A 351 13.61 30.21 -8.59
N GLY A 352 14.90 30.56 -8.53
CA GLY A 352 15.98 29.97 -9.32
C GLY A 352 17.08 30.98 -9.63
N TYR A 353 18.33 30.50 -9.74
CA TYR A 353 19.48 31.37 -10.07
C TYR A 353 19.33 32.01 -11.47
N ASN A 354 18.88 31.24 -12.46
CA ASN A 354 18.60 31.77 -13.81
C ASN A 354 17.46 32.81 -13.81
N SER A 355 16.50 32.71 -12.89
CA SER A 355 15.46 33.72 -12.72
C SER A 355 16.04 35.01 -12.14
N ALA A 356 17.04 34.92 -11.27
CA ALA A 356 17.78 36.07 -10.76
C ALA A 356 18.61 36.75 -11.87
N ILE A 357 19.29 35.98 -12.74
CA ILE A 357 19.98 36.53 -13.92
C ILE A 357 19.03 37.30 -14.84
N LYS A 358 17.83 36.75 -15.12
CA LYS A 358 16.78 37.45 -15.88
C LYS A 358 16.31 38.72 -15.20
N ALA A 359 16.10 38.66 -13.89
CA ALA A 359 15.69 39.82 -13.10
C ALA A 359 16.78 40.91 -13.08
N ALA A 360 18.06 40.54 -13.20
CA ALA A 360 19.20 41.44 -13.31
C ALA A 360 19.37 42.07 -14.71
N GLY A 361 18.54 41.70 -15.68
CA GLY A 361 18.55 42.27 -17.04
C GLY A 361 19.47 41.54 -18.02
N TYR A 362 19.99 40.37 -17.66
CA TYR A 362 20.82 39.54 -18.53
C TYR A 362 20.07 38.32 -19.02
N GLU A 363 20.42 37.83 -20.21
CA GLU A 363 19.91 36.56 -20.71
C GLU A 363 20.67 35.40 -20.04
N PRO A 364 20.02 34.57 -19.20
CA PRO A 364 20.74 33.51 -18.50
C PRO A 364 21.39 32.53 -19.46
N THR A 365 22.63 32.13 -19.13
CA THR A 365 23.29 30.96 -19.69
C THR A 365 22.50 29.73 -19.23
N VAL A 366 21.49 29.34 -20.01
CA VAL A 366 20.62 28.25 -19.61
C VAL A 366 21.38 26.93 -19.78
N TYR A 367 21.81 26.31 -18.68
CA TYR A 367 22.28 24.91 -18.63
C TYR A 367 21.22 23.87 -19.08
N ARG A 368 20.08 24.30 -19.63
CA ARG A 368 19.06 23.46 -20.28
C ARG A 368 19.20 23.43 -21.80
N ASP A 369 19.96 24.35 -22.39
CA ASP A 369 20.20 24.45 -23.83
C ASP A 369 21.60 23.97 -24.23
N ILE A 370 22.27 23.17 -23.38
CA ILE A 370 23.37 22.35 -23.87
C ILE A 370 22.76 21.40 -24.88
N ALA A 371 23.15 21.56 -26.14
CA ALA A 371 22.65 20.70 -27.19
C ALA A 371 23.03 19.26 -26.86
N ASP A 372 22.15 18.29 -27.13
CA ASP A 372 22.48 16.88 -26.96
C ASP A 372 23.80 16.56 -27.68
N THR A 373 24.05 17.18 -28.84
CA THR A 373 25.32 17.07 -29.58
C THR A 373 26.56 17.53 -28.82
N GLU A 374 26.44 18.51 -27.93
CA GLU A 374 27.54 19.06 -27.13
C GLU A 374 27.85 18.16 -25.93
N LEU A 375 26.82 17.64 -25.24
CA LEU A 375 27.00 16.61 -24.20
C LEU A 375 27.65 15.34 -24.77
N LEU A 376 27.19 14.91 -25.95
CA LEU A 376 27.73 13.73 -26.61
C LEU A 376 29.15 13.97 -27.16
N ALA A 377 29.50 15.21 -27.55
CA ALA A 377 30.85 15.57 -27.95
C ALA A 377 31.82 15.57 -26.77
N ASP A 378 31.41 16.07 -25.61
CA ASP A 378 32.24 16.06 -24.39
C ASP A 378 32.50 14.62 -23.90
N ILE A 379 31.53 13.72 -24.02
CA ILE A 379 31.72 12.28 -23.77
C ILE A 379 32.76 11.67 -24.72
N ARG A 380 32.75 12.05 -26.01
CA ARG A 380 33.74 11.61 -27.00
C ARG A 380 35.14 12.16 -26.72
N GLU A 381 35.23 13.41 -26.31
CA GLU A 381 36.51 14.05 -25.99
C GLU A 381 37.14 13.46 -24.72
N THR A 382 36.31 12.99 -23.79
CA THR A 382 36.76 12.32 -22.56
C THR A 382 37.00 10.81 -22.75
N ALA A 383 36.78 10.27 -23.95
CA ALA A 383 37.08 8.87 -24.27
C ALA A 383 38.59 8.59 -24.24
N ASP A 384 38.97 7.34 -23.95
CA ASP A 384 40.38 6.94 -23.96
C ASP A 384 40.99 6.94 -25.37
N GLU A 385 42.31 6.76 -25.47
CA GLU A 385 43.04 6.72 -26.74
C GLU A 385 42.55 5.59 -27.69
N GLN A 386 41.80 4.62 -27.17
CA GLN A 386 41.24 3.49 -27.91
C GLN A 386 39.78 3.75 -28.35
N GLY A 387 39.17 4.87 -27.96
CA GLY A 387 37.80 5.24 -28.30
C GLY A 387 36.73 4.70 -27.35
N ASN A 388 37.13 4.11 -26.20
CA ASN A 388 36.18 3.69 -25.17
C ASN A 388 35.73 4.90 -24.37
N ALA A 389 34.43 5.03 -24.15
CA ALA A 389 33.88 6.06 -23.29
C ALA A 389 34.37 5.91 -21.83
N PRO A 390 34.51 7.02 -21.10
CA PRO A 390 34.83 6.98 -19.67
C PRO A 390 33.68 6.35 -18.88
N THR A 391 34.00 5.78 -17.71
CA THR A 391 32.96 5.44 -16.72
C THR A 391 32.33 6.70 -16.14
N SER A 392 31.12 6.61 -15.57
CA SER A 392 30.44 7.79 -15.01
C SER A 392 31.23 8.50 -13.90
N PRO A 393 32.01 7.81 -13.02
CA PRO A 393 32.89 8.48 -12.07
C PRO A 393 34.09 9.15 -12.76
N GLU A 394 34.74 8.50 -13.73
CA GLU A 394 35.87 9.07 -14.47
C GLU A 394 35.46 10.31 -15.28
N TYR A 395 34.27 10.29 -15.87
CA TYR A 395 33.71 11.46 -16.55
C TYR A 395 33.37 12.58 -15.56
N THR A 396 32.90 12.26 -14.35
CA THR A 396 32.66 13.28 -13.31
C THR A 396 33.97 13.95 -12.86
N GLU A 397 35.10 13.23 -12.92
CA GLU A 397 36.41 13.77 -12.58
C GLU A 397 37.08 14.55 -13.73
N ARG A 398 36.82 14.18 -14.98
CA ARG A 398 37.57 14.68 -16.16
C ARG A 398 36.74 15.47 -17.17
N GLY A 399 35.43 15.26 -17.19
CA GLY A 399 34.51 15.86 -18.15
C GLY A 399 34.18 17.31 -17.81
N THR A 400 33.74 18.06 -18.82
CA THR A 400 33.34 19.47 -18.67
C THR A 400 32.02 19.59 -17.90
N TYR A 401 31.16 18.57 -18.01
CA TYR A 401 29.87 18.51 -17.32
C TYR A 401 29.80 17.38 -16.29
N THR A 402 28.82 17.44 -15.38
CA THR A 402 28.61 16.35 -14.42
C THR A 402 27.90 15.16 -15.07
N ALA A 403 28.28 13.92 -14.71
CA ALA A 403 27.59 12.71 -15.17
C ALA A 403 26.08 12.75 -14.88
N ARG A 404 25.67 13.43 -13.80
CA ARG A 404 24.24 13.63 -13.45
C ARG A 404 23.49 14.41 -14.53
N THR A 405 24.10 15.44 -15.14
CA THR A 405 23.48 16.24 -16.22
C THR A 405 23.21 15.37 -17.43
N VAL A 406 24.17 14.52 -17.80
CA VAL A 406 24.06 13.57 -18.90
C VAL A 406 22.99 12.51 -18.62
N ILE A 407 23.00 11.89 -17.44
CA ILE A 407 22.02 10.86 -17.04
C ILE A 407 20.59 11.42 -17.03
N GLN A 408 20.39 12.66 -16.57
CA GLN A 408 19.06 13.29 -16.60
C GLN A 408 18.54 13.53 -18.02
N ARG A 409 19.42 13.69 -19.01
CA ARG A 409 19.06 13.94 -20.41
C ARG A 409 18.80 12.64 -21.18
N PHE A 410 19.68 11.65 -21.00
CA PHE A 410 19.68 10.43 -21.80
C PHE A 410 19.13 9.20 -21.06
N GLY A 411 18.75 9.34 -19.78
CA GLY A 411 18.18 8.27 -18.96
C GLY A 411 19.24 7.52 -18.15
N THR A 412 20.21 6.90 -18.82
CA THR A 412 21.36 6.24 -18.17
C THR A 412 22.69 6.68 -18.78
N TRP A 413 23.79 6.43 -18.06
CA TRP A 413 25.13 6.69 -18.58
C TRP A 413 25.42 5.85 -19.83
N SER A 414 24.96 4.60 -19.85
CA SER A 414 25.10 3.72 -21.02
C SER A 414 24.36 4.24 -22.24
N ASP A 415 23.13 4.74 -22.07
CA ASP A 415 22.36 5.31 -23.18
C ASP A 415 23.04 6.57 -23.74
N ALA A 416 23.65 7.38 -22.88
CA ALA A 416 24.41 8.55 -23.30
C ALA A 416 25.68 8.17 -24.08
N VAL A 417 26.39 7.12 -23.65
CA VAL A 417 27.57 6.59 -24.33
C VAL A 417 27.21 6.00 -25.70
N GLU A 418 26.10 5.26 -25.79
CA GLU A 418 25.56 4.75 -27.05
C GLU A 418 25.14 5.89 -27.98
N ALA A 419 24.42 6.89 -27.47
CA ALA A 419 24.06 8.09 -28.22
C ALA A 419 25.30 8.88 -28.69
N ALA A 420 26.38 8.83 -27.90
CA ALA A 420 27.66 9.44 -28.27
C ALA A 420 28.37 8.62 -29.35
N GLY A 421 27.96 7.40 -29.66
CA GLY A 421 28.66 6.54 -30.61
C GLY A 421 30.11 6.25 -30.17
N CYS A 422 30.39 6.38 -28.87
CA CYS A 422 31.60 5.88 -28.29
C CYS A 422 31.43 4.38 -28.05
N ASP A 423 32.53 3.64 -28.15
CA ASP A 423 32.48 2.26 -27.70
C ASP A 423 32.22 2.28 -26.18
N PRO A 424 31.24 1.52 -25.70
CA PRO A 424 30.98 1.42 -24.27
C PRO A 424 32.24 1.00 -23.52
N PRO A 425 32.40 1.39 -22.23
CA PRO A 425 33.45 0.81 -21.40
C PRO A 425 33.33 -0.71 -21.53
N CYS A 426 34.34 -1.32 -22.15
CA CYS A 426 34.26 -2.60 -22.85
C CYS A 426 33.32 -3.65 -22.22
N TYR A 427 32.12 -3.83 -22.80
CA TYR A 427 31.05 -4.70 -22.25
C TYR A 427 31.41 -6.19 -22.10
N ASN A 428 32.53 -6.66 -22.66
CA ASN A 428 32.87 -8.07 -22.75
C ASN A 428 33.97 -8.57 -21.79
N HIS A 429 34.43 -7.77 -20.82
CA HIS A 429 35.53 -8.20 -19.94
C HIS A 429 35.34 -7.99 -18.44
N TYR A 430 34.11 -7.76 -17.96
CA TYR A 430 33.85 -7.79 -16.52
C TYR A 430 33.43 -9.19 -16.08
N SER A 431 34.22 -9.80 -15.20
CA SER A 431 33.86 -11.05 -14.52
C SER A 431 32.67 -10.81 -13.59
N ASP A 432 31.90 -11.85 -13.30
CA ASP A 432 30.83 -11.76 -12.30
C ASP A 432 31.39 -11.25 -10.96
N GLU A 433 32.61 -11.66 -10.60
CA GLU A 433 33.33 -11.19 -9.42
C GLU A 433 33.49 -9.66 -9.42
N GLN A 434 33.94 -9.05 -10.52
CA GLN A 434 34.10 -7.60 -10.62
C GLN A 434 32.78 -6.83 -10.46
N LEU A 435 31.68 -7.38 -11.01
CA LEU A 435 30.35 -6.78 -10.86
C LEU A 435 29.90 -6.82 -9.39
N LEU A 436 30.02 -7.99 -8.74
CA LEU A 436 29.63 -8.18 -7.35
C LEU A 436 30.52 -7.36 -6.39
N THR A 437 31.82 -7.22 -6.67
CA THR A 437 32.73 -6.38 -5.86
C THR A 437 32.33 -4.91 -5.95
N GLU A 438 31.87 -4.45 -7.11
CA GLU A 438 31.38 -3.07 -7.24
C GLU A 438 30.09 -2.84 -6.45
N LEU A 439 29.22 -3.85 -6.32
CA LEU A 439 28.07 -3.78 -5.39
C LEU A 439 28.54 -3.63 -3.94
N GLN A 440 29.54 -4.41 -3.51
CA GLN A 440 30.11 -4.31 -2.16
C GLN A 440 30.78 -2.96 -1.92
N ARG A 441 31.46 -2.39 -2.92
CA ARG A 441 32.11 -1.07 -2.81
C ARG A 441 31.12 0.05 -2.52
N LEU A 442 29.93 -0.01 -3.11
CA LEU A 442 28.86 0.97 -2.91
C LEU A 442 27.93 0.65 -1.73
N ALA A 443 28.10 -0.51 -1.10
CA ALA A 443 27.27 -0.91 0.03
C ALA A 443 27.56 -0.07 1.27
N ASP A 444 26.53 0.13 2.09
CA ASP A 444 26.66 0.69 3.44
C ASP A 444 26.70 -0.47 4.44
N GLY A 445 27.91 -0.93 4.77
CA GLY A 445 28.12 -2.18 5.48
C GLY A 445 27.57 -3.37 4.70
N ARG A 446 26.60 -4.10 5.30
CA ARG A 446 25.90 -5.20 4.61
C ARG A 446 24.68 -4.77 3.82
N ARG A 447 24.29 -3.49 3.85
CA ARG A 447 23.12 -3.01 3.11
C ARG A 447 23.50 -2.80 1.65
N ALA A 448 22.83 -3.51 0.75
CA ALA A 448 23.06 -3.36 -0.68
C ALA A 448 22.73 -1.93 -1.16
N PRO A 449 23.42 -1.42 -2.19
CA PRO A 449 23.02 -0.18 -2.84
C PRO A 449 21.69 -0.37 -3.60
N THR A 450 20.94 0.71 -3.73
CA THR A 450 19.79 0.81 -4.63
C THR A 450 20.25 0.86 -6.09
N GLN A 451 19.37 0.47 -7.02
CA GLN A 451 19.63 0.63 -8.47
C GLN A 451 19.93 2.09 -8.84
N ARG A 452 19.35 3.04 -8.12
CA ARG A 452 19.59 4.47 -8.34
C ARG A 452 20.98 4.88 -7.87
N GLU A 453 21.43 4.42 -6.71
CA GLU A 453 22.80 4.68 -6.22
C GLU A 453 23.84 4.06 -7.16
N MET A 454 23.59 2.86 -7.69
CA MET A 454 24.44 2.25 -8.73
C MET A 454 24.40 3.06 -10.03
N ALA A 455 23.24 3.53 -10.49
CA ALA A 455 23.15 4.34 -11.70
C ALA A 455 23.90 5.68 -11.58
N ILE A 456 23.96 6.25 -10.37
CA ILE A 456 24.59 7.56 -10.12
C ILE A 456 26.09 7.41 -9.85
N SER A 457 26.48 6.48 -8.99
CA SER A 457 27.82 6.39 -8.40
C SER A 457 28.58 5.11 -8.75
N GLY A 458 27.92 4.20 -9.46
CA GLY A 458 28.45 2.90 -9.85
C GLY A 458 29.22 2.96 -11.15
N LYS A 459 30.25 2.11 -11.22
CA LYS A 459 31.03 1.93 -12.45
C LYS A 459 30.23 1.28 -13.58
N TYR A 460 29.23 0.47 -13.23
CA TYR A 460 28.46 -0.33 -14.17
C TYR A 460 26.97 -0.01 -14.12
N SER A 461 26.29 -0.08 -15.27
CA SER A 461 24.85 0.14 -15.35
C SER A 461 24.08 -0.92 -14.55
N PRO A 462 23.01 -0.56 -13.81
CA PRO A 462 22.14 -1.52 -13.14
C PRO A 462 21.57 -2.61 -14.05
N GLN A 463 21.44 -2.33 -15.35
CA GLN A 463 20.96 -3.27 -16.34
C GLN A 463 21.92 -4.47 -16.51
N VAL A 464 23.23 -4.27 -16.41
CA VAL A 464 24.24 -5.35 -16.51
C VAL A 464 24.03 -6.40 -15.42
N TYR A 465 23.71 -5.96 -14.21
CA TYR A 465 23.40 -6.85 -13.09
C TYR A 465 22.12 -7.66 -13.32
N ARG A 466 21.11 -7.04 -13.93
CA ARG A 466 19.87 -7.71 -14.31
C ARG A 466 20.14 -8.78 -15.38
N ASP A 467 20.89 -8.45 -16.42
CA ASP A 467 21.13 -9.39 -17.51
C ASP A 467 22.02 -10.57 -17.10
N ARG A 468 22.98 -10.34 -16.18
CA ARG A 468 23.94 -11.38 -15.74
C ARG A 468 23.44 -12.24 -14.58
N PHE A 469 22.74 -11.65 -13.61
CA PHE A 469 22.33 -12.35 -12.39
C PHE A 469 20.80 -12.56 -12.30
N GLY A 470 20.06 -12.19 -13.35
CA GLY A 470 18.60 -12.27 -13.43
C GLY A 470 17.93 -11.00 -12.94
N TRP A 471 17.96 -10.74 -11.64
CA TRP A 471 17.42 -9.49 -11.08
C TRP A 471 18.35 -8.90 -10.02
N TRP A 472 18.13 -7.63 -9.69
CA TRP A 472 18.96 -6.87 -8.74
C TRP A 472 19.09 -7.58 -7.39
N TRP A 473 18.02 -8.23 -6.95
CA TRP A 473 17.96 -8.95 -5.68
C TRP A 473 18.99 -10.09 -5.62
N GLN A 474 19.07 -10.92 -6.67
CA GLN A 474 20.01 -12.04 -6.74
C GLN A 474 21.46 -11.55 -6.81
N ALA A 475 21.71 -10.46 -7.54
CA ALA A 475 23.03 -9.83 -7.60
C ALA A 475 23.48 -9.37 -6.19
N CYS A 476 22.59 -8.70 -5.45
CA CYS A 476 22.87 -8.29 -4.06
C CYS A 476 23.15 -9.49 -3.15
N VAL A 477 22.33 -10.54 -3.22
CA VAL A 477 22.54 -11.73 -2.37
C VAL A 477 23.84 -12.44 -2.73
N ARG A 478 24.16 -12.62 -4.02
CA ARG A 478 25.45 -13.20 -4.46
C ARG A 478 26.66 -12.37 -4.03
N ALA A 479 26.51 -11.05 -3.93
CA ALA A 479 27.50 -10.15 -3.35
C ALA A 479 27.52 -10.18 -1.81
N ASN A 480 26.74 -11.07 -1.16
CA ASN A 480 26.60 -11.18 0.29
C ASN A 480 26.10 -9.89 0.95
N LEU A 481 25.19 -9.19 0.26
CA LEU A 481 24.56 -7.95 0.71
C LEU A 481 23.07 -8.18 0.92
N VAL A 482 22.51 -7.50 1.91
CA VAL A 482 21.09 -7.49 2.26
C VAL A 482 20.34 -6.54 1.31
N PRO A 483 19.42 -7.04 0.46
CA PRO A 483 18.58 -6.21 -0.40
C PRO A 483 17.61 -5.34 0.42
N HIS A 484 16.93 -4.37 -0.21
CA HIS A 484 15.99 -3.50 0.51
C HIS A 484 14.58 -4.06 0.70
N THR A 485 14.21 -5.11 -0.03
CA THR A 485 12.83 -5.64 -0.03
C THR A 485 12.85 -7.16 -0.07
N ARG A 486 11.75 -7.78 0.39
CA ARG A 486 11.56 -9.23 0.39
C ARG A 486 12.67 -9.98 1.13
N VAL A 487 13.13 -9.39 2.23
CA VAL A 487 14.22 -9.91 3.05
C VAL A 487 13.62 -10.79 4.14
N PRO A 488 14.02 -12.07 4.24
CA PRO A 488 13.68 -12.90 5.39
C PRO A 488 14.20 -12.27 6.69
N LEU A 489 13.38 -12.29 7.74
CA LEU A 489 13.83 -12.00 9.09
C LEU A 489 14.94 -12.98 9.48
N ARG A 490 15.82 -12.55 10.39
CA ARG A 490 16.81 -13.45 10.99
C ARG A 490 16.08 -14.59 11.69
N LYS A 491 16.72 -15.74 11.79
CA LYS A 491 16.15 -16.94 12.44
C LYS A 491 15.55 -16.62 13.82
N GLN A 492 16.32 -15.93 14.66
CA GLN A 492 15.86 -15.53 15.98
C GLN A 492 14.71 -14.52 15.93
N GLU A 493 14.78 -13.49 15.07
CA GLU A 493 13.70 -12.51 14.92
C GLU A 493 12.38 -13.17 14.48
N TYR A 494 12.44 -14.15 13.57
CA TYR A 494 11.26 -14.90 13.15
C TYR A 494 10.69 -15.73 14.30
N ALA A 495 11.55 -16.36 15.11
CA ALA A 495 11.13 -17.10 16.29
C ALA A 495 10.49 -16.18 17.34
N ASP A 496 11.14 -15.05 17.64
CA ASP A 496 10.67 -14.03 18.58
C ASP A 496 9.31 -13.46 18.14
N PHE A 497 9.10 -13.26 16.84
CA PHE A 497 7.81 -12.83 16.29
C PHE A 497 6.71 -13.87 16.55
N VAL A 498 6.99 -15.15 16.29
CA VAL A 498 6.02 -16.24 16.51
C VAL A 498 5.69 -16.36 17.99
N GLU A 499 6.68 -16.35 18.88
CA GLU A 499 6.47 -16.37 20.33
C GLU A 499 5.65 -15.17 20.80
N ALA A 500 5.97 -13.96 20.32
CA ALA A 500 5.22 -12.75 20.63
C ALA A 500 3.77 -12.82 20.11
N ALA A 501 3.53 -13.48 18.97
CA ALA A 501 2.18 -13.71 18.45
C ALA A 501 1.38 -14.69 19.32
N ILE A 502 2.02 -15.76 19.80
CA ILE A 502 1.43 -16.76 20.71
C ILE A 502 1.06 -16.11 22.05
N GLN A 503 1.90 -15.21 22.57
CA GLN A 503 1.72 -14.56 23.86
C GLN A 503 0.74 -13.37 23.84
N GLN A 504 0.14 -13.05 22.68
CA GLN A 504 -0.81 -11.94 22.58
C GLN A 504 -2.04 -12.15 23.46
N LYS A 505 -2.38 -11.13 24.25
CA LYS A 505 -3.60 -11.12 25.07
C LYS A 505 -4.87 -11.06 24.25
N ASN A 506 -4.82 -10.39 23.09
CA ASN A 506 -5.94 -10.30 22.18
C ASN A 506 -5.90 -11.50 21.21
N PRO A 507 -6.88 -12.42 21.26
CA PRO A 507 -6.88 -13.63 20.43
C PRO A 507 -6.96 -13.34 18.93
N VAL A 508 -7.65 -12.26 18.52
CA VAL A 508 -7.73 -11.83 17.11
C VAL A 508 -6.36 -11.35 16.61
N THR A 509 -5.64 -10.57 17.42
CA THR A 509 -4.26 -10.18 17.10
C THR A 509 -3.34 -11.40 17.00
N SER A 510 -3.50 -12.38 17.90
CA SER A 510 -2.76 -13.65 17.84
C SER A 510 -3.03 -14.41 16.54
N ILE A 511 -4.31 -14.59 16.17
CA ILE A 511 -4.71 -15.24 14.91
C ILE A 511 -4.06 -14.56 13.70
N ILE A 512 -4.17 -13.23 13.60
CA ILE A 512 -3.61 -12.47 12.46
C ILE A 512 -2.09 -12.62 12.40
N GLY A 513 -1.40 -12.52 13.54
CA GLY A 513 0.04 -12.71 13.60
C GLY A 513 0.49 -14.10 13.16
N LEU A 514 -0.21 -15.13 13.64
CA LEU A 514 0.10 -16.52 13.31
C LEU A 514 -0.25 -16.86 11.85
N LEU A 515 -1.37 -16.35 11.32
CA LEU A 515 -1.67 -16.45 9.89
C LEU A 515 -0.60 -15.74 9.06
N ALA A 516 -0.21 -14.52 9.42
CA ALA A 516 0.85 -13.77 8.71
C ALA A 516 2.23 -14.47 8.76
N ALA A 517 2.54 -15.17 9.86
CA ALA A 517 3.80 -15.90 10.00
C ALA A 517 3.79 -17.23 9.23
N PHE A 518 2.69 -17.98 9.27
CA PHE A 518 2.67 -19.38 8.81
C PHE A 518 1.89 -19.63 7.51
N THR A 519 1.36 -18.58 6.91
CA THR A 519 0.72 -18.63 5.60
C THR A 519 1.33 -17.60 4.65
N GLY A 520 1.02 -17.72 3.36
CA GLY A 520 1.34 -16.69 2.37
C GLY A 520 0.32 -15.55 2.24
N LEU A 521 -0.68 -15.47 3.13
CA LEU A 521 -1.77 -14.50 3.01
C LEU A 521 -1.19 -13.08 3.05
N THR A 522 -1.51 -12.30 2.02
CA THR A 522 -1.08 -10.90 1.89
C THR A 522 -1.89 -10.02 2.86
N GLN A 523 -1.45 -8.77 3.06
CA GLN A 523 -2.19 -7.83 3.90
C GLN A 523 -3.67 -7.66 3.48
N PRO A 524 -4.02 -7.56 2.17
CA PRO A 524 -5.42 -7.61 1.73
C PRO A 524 -6.13 -8.91 2.11
N LEU A 525 -5.54 -10.07 1.79
CA LEU A 525 -6.15 -11.38 2.07
C LEU A 525 -6.34 -11.65 3.57
N LEU A 526 -5.46 -11.12 4.42
CA LEU A 526 -5.63 -11.19 5.88
C LEU A 526 -6.79 -10.33 6.38
N GLY A 527 -7.14 -9.24 5.67
CA GLY A 527 -8.29 -8.40 5.98
C GLY A 527 -9.61 -8.98 5.48
N GLU A 528 -9.55 -9.81 4.42
CA GLU A 528 -10.70 -10.51 3.84
C GLU A 528 -10.88 -11.93 4.39
N PHE A 529 -9.94 -12.38 5.23
CA PHE A 529 -9.94 -13.74 5.76
C PHE A 529 -11.22 -14.03 6.54
N SER A 530 -11.95 -15.05 6.08
CA SER A 530 -13.17 -15.56 6.71
C SER A 530 -12.95 -16.97 7.23
N THR A 531 -13.64 -17.31 8.33
CA THR A 531 -13.68 -18.70 8.82
C THR A 531 -14.35 -19.67 7.85
N GLU A 532 -15.10 -19.17 6.86
CA GLU A 532 -15.65 -19.96 5.75
C GLU A 532 -14.57 -20.51 4.82
N TRP A 533 -13.37 -19.91 4.81
CA TRP A 533 -12.22 -20.43 4.07
C TRP A 533 -11.63 -21.69 4.73
N LEU A 534 -12.06 -22.04 5.95
CA LEU A 534 -11.54 -23.19 6.68
C LEU A 534 -12.32 -24.46 6.35
N ASP A 535 -11.66 -25.45 5.74
CA ASP A 535 -12.19 -26.80 5.59
C ASP A 535 -11.68 -27.70 6.74
N ARG A 536 -12.55 -28.55 7.25
CA ARG A 536 -12.26 -29.58 8.27
C ARG A 536 -11.75 -29.05 9.62
N LEU A 537 -12.02 -27.80 9.99
CA LEU A 537 -11.55 -27.22 11.25
C LEU A 537 -11.87 -28.07 12.49
N HIS A 538 -13.05 -28.68 12.57
CA HIS A 538 -13.47 -29.54 13.68
C HIS A 538 -13.18 -31.04 13.47
N SER A 539 -12.33 -31.40 12.50
CA SER A 539 -11.99 -32.81 12.23
C SER A 539 -10.81 -33.26 13.09
N ASP A 540 -11.02 -34.29 13.91
CA ASP A 540 -9.92 -34.92 14.67
C ASP A 540 -9.08 -35.90 13.83
N LYS A 541 -9.46 -36.13 12.55
CA LYS A 541 -8.88 -37.18 11.69
C LYS A 541 -8.13 -36.66 10.47
N ARG A 542 -8.35 -35.41 10.10
CA ARG A 542 -7.79 -34.79 8.89
C ARG A 542 -7.31 -33.40 9.25
N ASP A 543 -6.23 -32.98 8.59
CA ASP A 543 -5.70 -31.65 8.78
C ASP A 543 -6.69 -30.57 8.35
N THR A 544 -6.72 -29.49 9.12
CA THR A 544 -7.43 -28.26 8.76
C THR A 544 -6.77 -27.62 7.54
N LEU A 545 -7.60 -27.24 6.56
CA LEU A 545 -7.15 -26.57 5.33
C LEU A 545 -7.70 -25.14 5.30
N ILE A 546 -6.93 -24.22 4.71
CA ILE A 546 -7.43 -22.92 4.28
C ILE A 546 -7.60 -23.00 2.76
N ILE A 547 -8.79 -22.66 2.27
CA ILE A 547 -9.15 -22.57 0.85
C ILE A 547 -9.44 -21.09 0.58
N VAL A 548 -8.45 -20.38 0.02
CA VAL A 548 -8.65 -19.00 -0.40
C VAL A 548 -9.38 -19.01 -1.74
N PRO A 549 -10.60 -18.45 -1.83
CA PRO A 549 -11.38 -18.51 -3.06
C PRO A 549 -10.70 -17.71 -4.18
N SER A 550 -10.78 -18.23 -5.40
CA SER A 550 -10.22 -17.60 -6.62
C SER A 550 -10.70 -16.17 -6.88
N GLU A 551 -11.88 -15.78 -6.38
CA GLU A 551 -12.39 -14.40 -6.50
C GLU A 551 -11.54 -13.36 -5.74
N HIS A 552 -10.75 -13.79 -4.76
CA HIS A 552 -9.81 -12.96 -4.02
C HIS A 552 -8.38 -13.05 -4.58
N LEU A 553 -8.17 -13.83 -5.65
CA LEU A 553 -6.88 -14.19 -6.19
C LEU A 553 -6.72 -13.69 -7.63
N GLU A 554 -5.47 -13.72 -8.07
CA GLU A 554 -5.09 -13.36 -9.45
C GLU A 554 -5.18 -14.59 -10.37
N THR A 555 -5.52 -15.76 -9.82
CA THR A 555 -5.64 -17.04 -10.51
C THR A 555 -7.08 -17.51 -10.55
N THR A 556 -7.44 -18.28 -11.58
CA THR A 556 -8.78 -18.88 -11.74
C THR A 556 -9.03 -20.05 -10.79
N ASP A 557 -7.99 -20.57 -10.15
CA ASP A 557 -8.05 -21.70 -9.22
C ASP A 557 -7.97 -21.21 -7.76
N ASP A 558 -8.75 -21.87 -6.90
CA ASP A 558 -8.69 -21.65 -5.46
C ASP A 558 -7.32 -22.05 -4.91
N TRP A 559 -6.81 -21.28 -3.96
CA TRP A 559 -5.54 -21.58 -3.32
C TRP A 559 -5.75 -22.36 -2.03
N VAL A 560 -5.34 -23.62 -2.06
CA VAL A 560 -5.46 -24.54 -0.92
C VAL A 560 -4.12 -24.67 -0.20
N LEU A 561 -4.10 -24.33 1.09
CA LEU A 561 -2.93 -24.50 1.95
C LEU A 561 -3.30 -25.22 3.25
N ARG A 562 -2.32 -25.86 3.87
CA ARG A 562 -2.52 -26.58 5.14
C ARG A 562 -2.31 -25.61 6.31
N LEU A 563 -3.23 -25.65 7.28
CA LEU A 563 -3.05 -24.93 8.53
C LEU A 563 -2.02 -25.67 9.41
N PRO A 564 -0.91 -25.04 9.82
CA PRO A 564 0.07 -25.71 10.65
C PRO A 564 -0.42 -25.76 12.10
N ILE A 565 -0.46 -26.97 12.64
CA ILE A 565 -0.77 -27.25 14.06
C ILE A 565 0.49 -27.36 14.93
N LYS A 566 1.64 -27.53 14.30
CA LYS A 566 2.95 -27.58 14.94
C LYS A 566 3.95 -26.82 14.08
N TRP A 567 4.98 -26.29 14.71
CA TRP A 567 6.11 -25.66 14.03
C TRP A 567 7.43 -26.09 14.68
N HIS A 568 8.52 -25.95 13.94
CA HIS A 568 9.86 -26.24 14.45
C HIS A 568 10.58 -24.91 14.62
N PRO A 569 10.77 -24.39 15.84
CA PRO A 569 11.53 -23.16 16.03
C PRO A 569 12.92 -23.28 15.39
N PRO A 570 13.44 -22.22 14.76
CA PRO A 570 14.81 -22.19 14.28
C PRO A 570 15.79 -22.63 15.36
N ASP A 571 16.74 -23.48 14.99
CA ASP A 571 17.79 -24.01 15.88
C ASP A 571 17.27 -24.85 17.08
N SER A 572 15.98 -25.21 17.10
CA SER A 572 15.38 -26.18 18.01
C SER A 572 15.35 -27.60 17.41
N SER A 573 15.43 -28.60 18.28
CA SER A 573 15.42 -30.03 17.90
C SER A 573 14.01 -30.65 17.91
N GLY A 574 12.99 -29.92 18.36
CA GLY A 574 11.64 -30.44 18.55
C GLY A 574 10.57 -29.56 17.91
N ALA A 575 9.43 -30.17 17.58
CA ALA A 575 8.23 -29.47 17.15
C ALA A 575 7.44 -28.95 18.36
N GLU A 576 6.98 -27.71 18.30
CA GLU A 576 6.11 -27.07 19.29
C GLU A 576 4.69 -26.94 18.75
N ASP A 577 3.69 -27.02 19.64
CA ASP A 577 2.29 -26.88 19.27
C ASP A 577 1.93 -25.42 19.00
N LEU A 578 1.22 -25.17 17.89
CA LEU A 578 0.66 -23.86 17.57
C LEU A 578 -0.78 -23.75 18.08
N PRO A 579 -1.13 -22.67 18.79
CA PRO A 579 -2.50 -22.48 19.28
C PRO A 579 -3.49 -22.08 18.16
N LEU A 580 -3.01 -21.88 16.93
CA LEU A 580 -3.78 -21.29 15.83
C LEU A 580 -5.09 -22.03 15.54
N GLU A 581 -5.08 -23.36 15.46
CA GLU A 581 -6.30 -24.13 15.21
C GLU A 581 -7.33 -23.96 16.33
N GLY A 582 -6.87 -23.96 17.59
CA GLY A 582 -7.72 -23.73 18.75
C GLY A 582 -8.30 -22.32 18.79
N LEU A 583 -7.50 -21.31 18.42
CA LEU A 583 -7.94 -19.92 18.31
C LEU A 583 -8.98 -19.74 17.19
N LEU A 584 -8.82 -20.43 16.06
CA LEU A 584 -9.79 -20.40 14.97
C LEU A 584 -11.11 -21.09 15.34
N LYS A 585 -11.06 -22.24 16.05
CA LYS A 585 -12.25 -22.90 16.62
C LYS A 585 -12.99 -21.95 17.58
N TRP A 586 -12.24 -21.34 18.50
CA TRP A 586 -12.79 -20.33 19.42
C TRP A 586 -13.43 -19.16 18.67
N HIS A 587 -12.79 -18.64 17.62
CA HIS A 587 -13.34 -17.53 16.84
C HIS A 587 -14.67 -17.91 16.16
N GLN A 588 -14.72 -19.07 15.51
CA GLN A 588 -15.93 -19.58 14.85
C GLN A 588 -17.08 -19.80 15.86
N GLU A 589 -16.78 -20.35 17.03
CA GLU A 589 -17.78 -20.61 18.09
C GLU A 589 -18.26 -19.33 18.79
N SER A 590 -17.38 -18.33 18.92
CA SER A 590 -17.71 -17.10 19.65
C SER A 590 -18.64 -16.17 18.86
N GLN A 591 -18.79 -16.38 17.53
CA GLN A 591 -19.58 -15.54 16.61
C GLN A 591 -19.26 -14.04 16.71
N ILE A 592 -18.06 -13.67 17.17
CA ILE A 592 -17.63 -12.29 17.28
C ILE A 592 -17.19 -11.85 15.88
N VAL A 593 -17.92 -10.90 15.28
CA VAL A 593 -17.76 -10.40 13.88
C VAL A 593 -16.46 -9.58 13.67
N THR A 594 -15.38 -9.89 14.39
CA THR A 594 -14.21 -9.02 14.48
C THR A 594 -13.12 -9.30 13.46
N LEU A 595 -12.99 -10.49 12.86
CA LEU A 595 -11.98 -10.71 11.81
C LEU A 595 -12.42 -10.09 10.48
N ASP A 596 -13.68 -10.32 10.08
CA ASP A 596 -14.25 -9.93 8.78
C ASP A 596 -14.47 -8.42 8.59
N GLN A 597 -14.19 -7.61 9.61
CA GLN A 597 -14.37 -6.14 9.60
C GLN A 597 -13.04 -5.38 9.69
N ILE A 598 -11.90 -6.08 9.70
CA ILE A 598 -10.58 -5.45 9.85
C ILE A 598 -10.07 -5.01 8.49
N ASN A 599 -10.13 -3.70 8.23
CA ASN A 599 -9.50 -3.14 7.05
C ASN A 599 -7.97 -3.36 7.04
N ALA A 600 -7.36 -3.15 5.87
CA ALA A 600 -5.92 -3.34 5.68
C ALA A 600 -5.05 -2.56 6.70
N GLY A 601 -5.48 -1.35 7.13
CA GLY A 601 -4.77 -0.56 8.14
C GLY A 601 -4.77 -1.20 9.54
N GLY A 602 -5.89 -1.85 9.90
CA GLY A 602 -6.02 -2.61 11.14
C GLY A 602 -5.12 -3.85 11.16
N ILE A 603 -5.02 -4.57 10.04
CA ILE A 603 -4.08 -5.71 9.90
C ILE A 603 -2.64 -5.25 10.13
N LYS A 604 -2.22 -4.19 9.42
CA LYS A 604 -0.86 -3.63 9.56
C LYS A 604 -0.55 -3.24 11.00
N THR A 605 -1.50 -2.60 11.69
CA THR A 605 -1.33 -2.17 13.08
C THR A 605 -1.11 -3.37 14.01
N ARG A 606 -1.91 -4.43 13.88
CA ARG A 606 -1.81 -5.63 14.71
C ARG A 606 -0.50 -6.39 14.51
N VAL A 607 -0.07 -6.58 13.26
CA VAL A 607 1.23 -7.20 12.96
C VAL A 607 2.37 -6.36 13.51
N ARG A 608 2.27 -5.02 13.41
CA ARG A 608 3.27 -4.12 13.99
C ARG A 608 3.32 -4.23 15.52
N THR A 609 2.18 -4.33 16.21
CA THR A 609 2.15 -4.55 17.67
C THR A 609 2.89 -5.81 18.09
N ILE A 610 2.78 -6.89 17.31
CA ILE A 610 3.53 -8.13 17.58
C ILE A 610 5.02 -7.93 17.33
N ALA A 611 5.38 -7.28 16.22
CA ALA A 611 6.77 -6.99 15.88
C ALA A 611 7.45 -6.10 16.94
N GLU A 612 6.75 -5.08 17.43
CA GLU A 612 7.21 -4.21 18.53
C GLU A 612 7.43 -5.01 19.82
N ALA A 613 6.52 -5.93 20.16
CA ALA A 613 6.69 -6.82 21.31
C ALA A 613 7.91 -7.76 21.15
N ALA A 614 8.21 -8.18 19.92
CA ALA A 614 9.40 -8.95 19.56
C ALA A 614 10.66 -8.09 19.34
N ARG A 615 10.59 -6.76 19.49
CA ARG A 615 11.70 -5.81 19.25
C ARG A 615 12.25 -5.84 17.81
N ILE A 616 11.37 -6.09 16.85
CA ILE A 616 11.67 -6.17 15.43
C ILE A 616 11.32 -4.84 14.78
N ASP A 617 12.35 -4.07 14.38
CA ASP A 617 12.19 -2.78 13.71
C ASP A 617 12.57 -2.88 12.24
N HIS A 618 11.65 -3.41 11.43
CA HIS A 618 11.83 -3.56 9.99
C HIS A 618 10.68 -2.89 9.23
N HIS A 619 11.03 -2.11 8.20
CA HIS A 619 10.03 -1.57 7.28
C HIS A 619 9.41 -2.70 6.45
N GLY A 620 8.08 -2.76 6.35
CA GLY A 620 7.39 -3.76 5.53
C GLY A 620 7.31 -5.16 6.16
N ILE A 621 7.22 -5.26 7.48
CA ILE A 621 7.22 -6.53 8.24
C ILE A 621 6.35 -7.66 7.67
N ILE A 622 5.13 -7.39 7.18
CA ILE A 622 4.25 -8.44 6.59
C ILE A 622 4.92 -9.10 5.36
N SER A 623 5.53 -8.31 4.49
CA SER A 623 6.26 -8.85 3.34
C SER A 623 7.50 -9.65 3.76
N ASN A 624 8.13 -9.27 4.87
CA ASN A 624 9.28 -9.98 5.41
C ASN A 624 8.87 -11.29 6.08
N LEU A 625 7.71 -11.35 6.75
CA LEU A 625 7.17 -12.59 7.33
C LEU A 625 6.93 -13.66 6.28
N ARG A 626 6.31 -13.30 5.16
CA ARG A 626 6.10 -14.22 4.04
C ARG A 626 7.42 -14.74 3.44
N SER A 627 8.41 -13.85 3.30
CA SER A 627 9.78 -14.22 2.89
C SER A 627 10.47 -15.12 3.93
N SER A 628 10.21 -14.88 5.22
CA SER A 628 10.72 -15.66 6.34
C SER A 628 10.13 -17.05 6.37
N LEU A 629 8.83 -17.20 6.08
CA LEU A 629 8.16 -18.48 5.95
C LEU A 629 8.77 -19.30 4.81
N ALA A 630 8.98 -18.69 3.63
CA ALA A 630 9.65 -19.34 2.51
C ALA A 630 11.05 -19.87 2.91
N ALA A 631 11.90 -19.00 3.47
CA ALA A 631 13.22 -19.38 3.96
C ALA A 631 13.15 -20.45 5.06
N HIS A 632 12.18 -20.34 5.97
CA HIS A 632 11.97 -21.31 7.06
C HIS A 632 11.62 -22.71 6.53
N LEU A 633 10.66 -22.81 5.61
CA LEU A 633 10.28 -24.08 4.99
C LEU A 633 11.45 -24.72 4.25
N ILE A 634 12.22 -23.91 3.51
CA ILE A 634 13.44 -24.35 2.83
C ILE A 634 14.48 -24.87 3.83
N ARG A 635 14.75 -24.15 4.94
CA ARG A 635 15.68 -24.63 5.98
C ARG A 635 15.26 -25.98 6.56
N GLN A 636 13.95 -26.25 6.64
CA GLN A 636 13.40 -27.52 7.12
C GLN A 636 13.43 -28.64 6.05
N GLY A 637 13.98 -28.37 4.86
CA GLY A 637 14.09 -29.34 3.77
C GLY A 637 12.78 -29.57 3.02
N ALA A 638 11.84 -28.61 3.05
CA ALA A 638 10.63 -28.72 2.26
C ALA A 638 10.95 -28.66 0.76
N GLU A 639 10.33 -29.55 -0.03
CA GLU A 639 10.39 -29.48 -1.49
C GLU A 639 9.90 -28.11 -1.98
N LEU A 640 10.56 -27.54 -2.99
CA LEU A 640 10.29 -26.17 -3.45
C LEU A 640 8.82 -25.91 -3.76
N TRP A 641 8.15 -26.83 -4.43
CA TRP A 641 6.74 -26.69 -4.80
C TRP A 641 5.80 -26.65 -3.58
N LYS A 642 6.17 -27.32 -2.47
CA LYS A 642 5.40 -27.26 -1.21
C LYS A 642 5.58 -25.91 -0.54
N ALA A 643 6.81 -25.40 -0.52
CA ALA A 643 7.08 -24.06 -0.02
C ALA A 643 6.33 -23.01 -0.87
N GLU A 644 6.39 -23.14 -2.19
CA GLU A 644 5.69 -22.28 -3.15
C GLU A 644 4.17 -22.27 -2.95
N MET A 645 3.58 -23.45 -2.73
CA MET A 645 2.16 -23.60 -2.43
C MET A 645 1.81 -22.97 -1.07
N GLN A 646 2.56 -23.25 -0.01
CA GLN A 646 2.25 -22.73 1.34
C GLN A 646 2.33 -21.20 1.41
N VAL A 647 3.25 -20.61 0.66
CA VAL A 647 3.40 -19.15 0.59
C VAL A 647 2.55 -18.52 -0.50
N GLY A 648 1.76 -19.26 -1.29
CA GLY A 648 0.85 -18.71 -2.29
C GLY A 648 1.53 -17.96 -3.43
N PHE A 649 2.73 -18.40 -3.84
CA PHE A 649 3.60 -17.67 -4.76
C PHE A 649 2.90 -17.35 -6.10
N LYS A 650 2.31 -18.38 -6.72
CA LYS A 650 1.59 -18.28 -8.01
C LYS A 650 0.21 -17.62 -7.88
N HIS A 651 -0.40 -17.71 -6.71
CA HIS A 651 -1.81 -17.29 -6.48
C HIS A 651 -1.99 -15.80 -6.18
N THR A 652 -0.94 -15.12 -5.72
CA THR A 652 -1.02 -13.72 -5.24
C THR A 652 -0.11 -12.77 -6.01
N ASN A 653 0.26 -13.16 -7.24
CA ASN A 653 1.13 -12.40 -8.12
C ASN A 653 2.46 -11.97 -7.45
N TRP A 654 2.94 -12.74 -6.47
CA TRP A 654 4.16 -12.39 -5.73
C TRP A 654 5.39 -12.35 -6.65
N GLY A 655 5.34 -13.15 -7.72
CA GLY A 655 6.29 -13.18 -8.83
C GLY A 655 5.91 -12.35 -10.06
N ALA A 656 4.91 -11.44 -10.03
CA ALA A 656 4.36 -10.71 -11.19
C ALA A 656 5.37 -10.11 -12.17
N SER A 657 6.56 -9.75 -11.68
CA SER A 657 7.62 -9.20 -12.51
C SER A 657 8.49 -10.28 -13.20
N GLU A 658 8.00 -11.52 -13.29
CA GLU A 658 8.57 -12.72 -13.94
C GLU A 658 10.01 -13.13 -13.56
N LYS A 659 10.63 -12.51 -12.54
CA LYS A 659 12.10 -12.60 -12.37
C LYS A 659 12.60 -12.84 -10.94
N ILE A 660 11.68 -13.07 -10.01
CA ILE A 660 11.97 -13.62 -8.68
C ILE A 660 11.05 -14.83 -8.49
N GLY A 661 11.58 -15.96 -8.03
CA GLY A 661 10.89 -17.22 -7.77
C GLY A 661 11.13 -17.71 -6.33
N ILE A 662 10.40 -18.74 -5.91
CA ILE A 662 10.63 -19.38 -4.60
C ILE A 662 12.08 -19.88 -4.44
N GLY A 663 12.73 -20.26 -5.55
CA GLY A 663 14.12 -20.70 -5.59
C GLY A 663 15.13 -19.64 -5.19
N ASP A 664 14.80 -18.35 -5.24
CA ASP A 664 15.69 -17.28 -4.76
C ASP A 664 15.90 -17.35 -3.24
N TYR A 665 14.97 -17.93 -2.50
CA TYR A 665 15.17 -18.16 -1.07
C TYR A 665 16.11 -19.34 -0.79
N LEU A 666 16.36 -20.25 -1.75
CA LEU A 666 17.48 -21.20 -1.65
C LEU A 666 18.81 -20.46 -1.75
N LEU A 667 18.92 -19.54 -2.71
CA LEU A 667 20.08 -18.66 -2.84
C LEU A 667 20.32 -17.88 -1.54
N TRP A 668 19.27 -17.32 -0.93
CA TRP A 668 19.38 -16.64 0.36
C TRP A 668 19.89 -17.56 1.48
N VAL A 669 19.23 -18.70 1.69
CA VAL A 669 19.57 -19.63 2.78
C VAL A 669 20.99 -20.20 2.60
N TYR A 670 21.40 -20.46 1.36
CA TYR A 670 22.76 -20.86 1.05
C TYR A 670 23.77 -19.75 1.35
N GLN A 671 23.58 -18.57 0.76
CA GLN A 671 24.61 -17.52 0.75
C GLN A 671 24.68 -16.73 2.06
N MET A 672 23.53 -16.42 2.66
CA MET A 672 23.46 -15.58 3.87
C MET A 672 23.55 -16.39 5.16
N GLU A 673 23.24 -17.70 5.12
CA GLU A 673 23.17 -18.54 6.32
C GLU A 673 24.08 -19.78 6.26
N GLY A 674 24.70 -20.05 5.11
CA GLY A 674 25.60 -21.20 4.93
C GLY A 674 24.90 -22.56 5.02
N ALA A 675 23.58 -22.61 4.83
CA ALA A 675 22.80 -23.84 4.97
C ALA A 675 22.57 -24.49 3.60
N PRO A 676 23.11 -25.69 3.34
CA PRO A 676 22.89 -26.40 2.08
C PRO A 676 21.46 -26.97 2.01
N HIS A 677 20.90 -27.05 0.81
CA HIS A 677 19.59 -27.66 0.54
C HIS A 677 19.72 -28.73 -0.55
N HIS A 678 19.00 -29.85 -0.44
CA HIS A 678 19.18 -31.00 -1.34
C HIS A 678 18.76 -30.72 -2.79
N GLU A 679 17.85 -29.77 -3.01
CA GLU A 679 17.42 -29.31 -4.34
C GLU A 679 18.25 -28.13 -4.89
N TYR A 680 19.30 -27.68 -4.19
CA TYR A 680 20.06 -26.49 -4.57
C TYR A 680 21.55 -26.75 -4.73
N GLU A 681 22.01 -26.69 -5.98
CA GLU A 681 23.43 -26.63 -6.31
C GLU A 681 23.78 -25.18 -6.71
N PRO A 682 24.60 -24.47 -5.90
CA PRO A 682 24.90 -23.06 -6.13
C PRO A 682 25.81 -22.93 -7.36
N GLU A 683 25.25 -22.45 -8.48
CA GLU A 683 26.01 -22.14 -9.70
C GLU A 683 26.39 -20.66 -9.77
N GLY A 684 27.50 -20.34 -10.44
CA GLY A 684 27.97 -18.97 -10.68
C GLY A 684 28.93 -18.44 -9.59
N VAL A 685 29.18 -17.13 -9.61
CA VAL A 685 30.11 -16.47 -8.68
C VAL A 685 29.37 -15.93 -7.45
N PHE A 686 30.04 -16.02 -6.30
CA PHE A 686 29.59 -15.56 -4.99
C PHE A 686 30.77 -14.89 -4.28
N LEU A 687 30.50 -13.84 -3.51
CA LEU A 687 31.51 -13.18 -2.70
C LEU A 687 31.33 -13.49 -1.21
N ASP A 688 32.44 -13.45 -0.48
CA ASP A 688 32.42 -13.37 0.98
C ASP A 688 31.79 -12.06 1.45
N PRO A 689 31.25 -11.98 2.68
CA PRO A 689 30.70 -10.74 3.21
C PRO A 689 31.76 -9.62 3.16
N PRO A 690 31.36 -8.36 2.85
CA PRO A 690 32.30 -7.25 2.81
C PRO A 690 33.05 -7.14 4.15
N GLU A 691 34.35 -6.85 4.09
CA GLU A 691 35.16 -6.70 5.31
C GLU A 691 34.58 -5.59 6.18
N ASP A 692 34.03 -5.95 7.35
CA ASP A 692 33.61 -4.99 8.36
C ASP A 692 34.88 -4.23 8.82
N HIS A 693 35.09 -3.01 8.34
CA HIS A 693 36.05 -2.08 8.95
C HIS A 693 35.69 -1.70 10.41
N TYR A 694 34.59 -2.27 10.94
CA TYR A 694 34.11 -2.13 12.31
C TYR A 694 33.64 -3.46 12.93
N ALA A 695 34.49 -4.48 12.96
CA ALA A 695 34.34 -5.55 13.95
C ALA A 695 35.28 -5.28 15.14
N PRO A 696 34.78 -5.15 16.39
CA PRO A 696 35.66 -5.20 17.55
C PRO A 696 36.29 -6.59 17.61
N THR A 697 37.61 -6.64 17.70
CA THR A 697 38.37 -7.87 17.96
C THR A 697 37.87 -8.54 19.25
N ARG A 698 37.29 -9.74 19.07
CA ARG A 698 37.10 -10.87 19.99
C ARG A 698 36.57 -10.63 21.40
#